data_AF-A0A6L9Y0V6-F1
#
_entry.id   AF-A0A6L9Y0V6-F1
#
_cell.length_a   1.000
_cell.length_b   1.000
_cell.length_c   1.000
_cell.angle_alpha   90.00
_cell.angle_beta   90.00
_cell.angle_gamma   90.00
#
_symmetry.space_group_name_H-M   'P 1'
#
loop_
_entity.id
_entity.type
_entity.pdbx_description
1 polymer ?
#
loop_
_entity_poly.entity_id
_entity_poly.type
_entity_poly.pdbx_seq_one_letter_code
_entity_poly.pdbx_strand_id
1 'polypeptide(L)'
;MTGLLLSATALALVLSVATAPGAAHAEPAPSPPPPSATPAPGSPTITSPAPGTLVTTGTVTVSGTGNPGDRIGVFVDAHGPACQATVDPASVWSCTVPTLSDGPDVIIGAVVTGDTDRSDSVSVAVLSPPTISGGSNGFLSSGGVHGTGYPGATVTVTAAGGATCTFPVDSAGSWACVLSGPPPSGTYAVSATQTAPFSTESSRASTPVGITIDSTAPARPQLAWPAPNSTVPHGRAGAFGGTGENRAHVTVYGGDDAGSAVICRTIVAQGAWSCNGTLPPGRYTVSALQSDPAGNVSPASAAITLTFAAAPPAAPGAHAASPAPSPSSSAGQSAQPVPTAPSSPTPSARPPHATHGGLQTWSGASQFTNATPPTIAPAAIPGWLRSVLLAAAALLLLALPARLLATTLARARLEHPAAGRHRFFGRNRPRSEVEADADPDAHPAGILQRRLAAGSGFVAAAALVTLSSPVGSSPAGDVGTYVRVLIAVLIALAIVNAAWIAIPRFASVHLTGAHAVIAFQPRNLLVVAVAAVASRIFDLQPALLFGLLVGAVAMPGVTGGAAESVRRSAQGRLAAAQVAGLAGVGVLAWLALGLIPDPSDPLSAFVTELAGAITLLALGSAGISLLPVGALAGRAVFLWSRRVWVALSLAVYTVLFALLLPVQALWNAGTASVVLVVGVIVFAAFSVAFWLWERFVEPARQS
;
A
#
# COMPACT_ATOMS: atom_id res chain seq x y z
N MET A 1 46.97 8.91 37.02
CA MET A 1 46.07 8.05 37.81
C MET A 1 44.75 7.96 37.05
N THR A 2 44.78 7.11 36.01
CA THR A 2 43.91 5.93 35.79
C THR A 2 42.53 6.27 35.25
N GLY A 3 42.43 6.43 33.93
CA GLY A 3 41.15 6.59 33.24
C GLY A 3 41.21 7.32 31.88
N LEU A 4 42.21 7.02 31.04
CA LEU A 4 42.30 7.53 29.67
C LEU A 4 43.24 6.60 28.90
N LEU A 5 42.68 5.70 28.08
CA LEU A 5 43.30 5.00 26.94
C LEU A 5 42.30 3.94 26.42
N LEU A 6 42.29 3.76 25.09
CA LEU A 6 41.47 2.87 24.26
C LEU A 6 40.20 3.48 23.63
N SER A 7 40.45 4.31 22.60
CA SER A 7 39.53 4.60 21.51
C SER A 7 40.22 4.24 20.19
N ALA A 8 40.33 2.94 19.90
CA ALA A 8 40.62 2.41 18.57
C ALA A 8 40.40 0.89 18.62
N THR A 9 39.87 0.33 17.53
CA THR A 9 39.58 -1.10 17.27
C THR A 9 38.34 -1.71 17.93
N ALA A 10 37.20 -1.67 17.22
CA ALA A 10 36.29 -2.80 17.02
C ALA A 10 35.15 -2.42 16.04
N LEU A 11 35.49 -2.18 14.78
CA LEU A 11 34.55 -2.15 13.65
C LEU A 11 34.92 -3.31 12.73
N ALA A 12 34.56 -4.52 13.16
CA ALA A 12 34.48 -5.73 12.36
C ALA A 12 33.83 -6.83 13.23
N LEU A 13 32.95 -7.63 12.63
CA LEU A 13 32.32 -8.84 13.18
C LEU A 13 30.96 -8.70 13.90
N VAL A 14 29.90 -8.43 13.12
CA VAL A 14 28.57 -9.04 13.36
C VAL A 14 27.96 -9.44 12.01
N LEU A 15 28.60 -10.40 11.34
CA LEU A 15 27.97 -11.20 10.27
C LEU A 15 28.66 -12.57 10.25
N SER A 16 28.36 -13.40 11.24
CA SER A 16 28.73 -14.82 11.30
C SER A 16 27.98 -15.47 12.47
N VAL A 17 26.73 -15.89 12.26
CA VAL A 17 26.26 -17.09 12.97
C VAL A 17 26.57 -18.23 12.03
N ALA A 18 27.76 -18.79 12.22
CA ALA A 18 28.09 -20.10 11.72
C ALA A 18 27.15 -21.10 12.39
N THR A 19 26.60 -21.98 11.56
CA THR A 19 25.98 -23.24 11.94
C THR A 19 26.98 -24.09 12.71
N ALA A 20 26.97 -24.00 14.04
CA ALA A 20 27.46 -25.09 14.87
C ALA A 20 26.39 -26.19 14.89
N PRO A 21 26.76 -27.48 14.74
CA PRO A 21 25.81 -28.58 14.86
C PRO A 21 25.36 -28.58 16.32
N GLY A 22 24.10 -28.20 16.55
CA GLY A 22 23.49 -28.32 17.86
C GLY A 22 23.62 -29.77 18.31
N ALA A 23 24.28 -29.97 19.46
CA ALA A 23 24.20 -31.22 20.19
C ALA A 23 22.72 -31.59 20.29
N ALA A 24 22.38 -32.77 19.75
CA ALA A 24 21.04 -33.33 19.77
C ALA A 24 20.50 -33.28 21.20
N HIS A 25 19.68 -32.28 21.49
CA HIS A 25 18.64 -32.46 22.48
C HIS A 25 17.70 -33.47 21.85
N ALA A 26 17.81 -34.72 22.29
CA ALA A 26 16.77 -35.70 22.09
C ALA A 26 15.48 -35.05 22.57
N GLU A 27 14.64 -34.64 21.62
CA GLU A 27 13.24 -34.40 21.84
C GLU A 27 12.73 -35.60 22.64
N PRO A 28 12.12 -35.42 23.83
CA PRO A 28 11.48 -36.53 24.49
C PRO A 28 10.49 -37.08 23.48
N ALA A 29 10.65 -38.36 23.12
CA ALA A 29 9.85 -39.03 22.11
C ALA A 29 8.38 -38.60 22.29
N PRO A 30 7.67 -38.22 21.20
CA PRO A 30 6.27 -37.88 21.32
C PRO A 30 5.60 -39.02 22.08
N SER A 31 4.98 -38.68 23.22
CA SER A 31 4.17 -39.64 23.96
C SER A 31 3.27 -40.32 22.94
N PRO A 32 3.22 -41.67 22.91
CA PRO A 32 2.38 -42.36 21.95
C PRO A 32 0.98 -41.75 22.03
N PRO A 33 0.32 -41.49 20.88
CA PRO A 33 -1.05 -41.00 20.92
C PRO A 33 -1.85 -41.91 21.86
N PRO A 34 -2.78 -41.35 22.67
CA PRO A 34 -3.63 -42.18 23.51
C PRO A 34 -4.18 -43.32 22.63
N PRO A 35 -4.15 -44.58 23.11
CA PRO A 35 -4.59 -45.71 22.29
C PRO A 35 -5.95 -45.34 21.72
N SER A 36 -6.08 -45.39 20.39
CA SER A 36 -7.32 -45.11 19.68
C SER A 36 -8.45 -45.74 20.48
N ALA A 37 -9.33 -44.90 21.02
CA ALA A 37 -10.47 -45.37 21.78
C ALA A 37 -11.11 -46.46 20.94
N THR A 38 -11.21 -47.67 21.49
CA THR A 38 -11.84 -48.78 20.77
C THR A 38 -13.19 -48.26 20.28
N PRO A 39 -13.45 -48.25 18.96
CA PRO A 39 -14.65 -47.62 18.42
C PRO A 39 -15.86 -48.17 19.17
N ALA A 40 -16.76 -47.28 19.59
CA ALA A 40 -17.98 -47.71 20.26
C ALA A 40 -18.66 -48.78 19.38
N PRO A 41 -19.20 -49.88 19.96
CA PRO A 41 -19.82 -50.94 19.17
C PRO A 41 -20.85 -50.38 18.19
N GLY A 42 -20.71 -50.70 16.90
CA GLY A 42 -21.54 -50.15 15.83
C GLY A 42 -21.09 -48.81 15.28
N SER A 43 -19.92 -48.28 15.62
CA SER A 43 -19.36 -47.10 14.93
C SER A 43 -19.08 -47.41 13.46
N PRO A 44 -19.21 -46.42 12.56
CA PRO A 44 -18.77 -46.57 11.18
C PRO A 44 -17.24 -46.78 11.16
N THR A 45 -16.72 -47.40 10.12
CA THR A 45 -15.27 -47.45 9.85
C THR A 45 -14.96 -46.83 8.50
N ILE A 46 -13.81 -46.19 8.35
CA ILE A 46 -13.29 -45.69 7.08
C ILE A 46 -12.27 -46.69 6.55
N THR A 47 -12.55 -47.29 5.39
CA THR A 47 -11.65 -48.26 4.73
C THR A 47 -10.87 -47.64 3.56
N SER A 48 -11.36 -46.53 3.01
CA SER A 48 -10.65 -45.73 2.00
C SER A 48 -10.99 -44.25 2.19
N PRO A 49 -10.01 -43.34 2.06
CA PRO A 49 -8.58 -43.58 1.80
C PRO A 49 -7.84 -44.22 2.99
N ALA A 50 -6.69 -44.85 2.73
CA ALA A 50 -5.83 -45.36 3.79
C ALA A 50 -5.10 -44.21 4.51
N PRO A 51 -4.74 -44.36 5.80
CA PRO A 51 -3.98 -43.34 6.53
C PRO A 51 -2.69 -42.93 5.81
N GLY A 52 -2.44 -41.62 5.71
CA GLY A 52 -1.24 -41.06 5.07
C GLY A 52 -1.25 -41.03 3.54
N THR A 53 -2.36 -41.40 2.88
CA THR A 53 -2.48 -41.31 1.42
C THR A 53 -2.37 -39.86 0.95
N LEU A 54 -1.68 -39.60 -0.17
CA LEU A 54 -1.68 -38.30 -0.82
C LEU A 54 -2.84 -38.17 -1.84
N VAL A 55 -3.73 -37.21 -1.59
CA VAL A 55 -4.82 -36.85 -2.50
C VAL A 55 -4.35 -35.72 -3.42
N THR A 56 -4.13 -36.02 -4.70
CA THR A 56 -3.49 -35.09 -5.66
C THR A 56 -4.48 -34.25 -6.49
N THR A 57 -5.79 -34.43 -6.28
CA THR A 57 -6.86 -33.80 -7.08
C THR A 57 -7.68 -32.79 -6.31
N GLY A 58 -7.51 -32.70 -4.98
CA GLY A 58 -8.38 -31.92 -4.10
C GLY A 58 -9.77 -32.52 -3.88
N THR A 59 -10.01 -33.72 -4.41
CA THR A 59 -11.28 -34.46 -4.30
C THR A 59 -10.99 -35.90 -3.87
N VAL A 60 -11.81 -36.48 -3.01
CA VAL A 60 -11.63 -37.88 -2.57
C VAL A 60 -12.98 -38.58 -2.40
N THR A 61 -13.03 -39.85 -2.76
CA THR A 61 -14.15 -40.71 -2.40
C THR A 61 -13.79 -41.46 -1.13
N VAL A 62 -14.59 -41.24 -0.08
CA VAL A 62 -14.46 -41.88 1.23
C VAL A 62 -15.42 -43.05 1.27
N SER A 63 -14.95 -44.22 1.63
CA SER A 63 -15.78 -45.41 1.78
C SER A 63 -15.44 -46.18 3.05
N GLY A 64 -16.39 -46.99 3.50
CA GLY A 64 -16.35 -47.57 4.81
C GLY A 64 -17.43 -48.59 5.09
N THR A 65 -17.46 -49.11 6.31
CA THR A 65 -18.53 -49.99 6.81
C THR A 65 -19.33 -49.34 7.92
N GLY A 66 -20.54 -49.84 8.20
CA GLY A 66 -21.41 -49.36 9.28
C GLY A 66 -22.64 -50.25 9.44
N ASN A 67 -23.59 -49.89 10.32
CA ASN A 67 -24.83 -50.66 10.43
C ASN A 67 -25.80 -50.29 9.30
N PRO A 68 -26.42 -51.27 8.61
CA PRO A 68 -27.37 -51.00 7.53
C PRO A 68 -28.48 -50.02 7.94
N GLY A 69 -28.72 -49.02 7.10
CA GLY A 69 -29.72 -47.97 7.33
C GLY A 69 -29.23 -46.76 8.12
N ASP A 70 -28.05 -46.80 8.73
CA ASP A 70 -27.43 -45.62 9.34
C ASP A 70 -27.15 -44.55 8.27
N ARG A 71 -27.29 -43.28 8.65
CA ARG A 71 -26.84 -42.14 7.84
C ARG A 71 -25.50 -41.65 8.35
N ILE A 72 -24.47 -41.74 7.52
CA ILE A 72 -23.12 -41.26 7.82
C ILE A 72 -22.94 -39.85 7.25
N GLY A 73 -22.53 -38.91 8.10
CA GLY A 73 -22.00 -37.62 7.70
C GLY A 73 -20.49 -37.66 7.68
N VAL A 74 -19.89 -37.25 6.56
CA VAL A 74 -18.43 -37.10 6.41
C VAL A 74 -18.06 -35.65 6.67
N PHE A 75 -17.13 -35.40 7.58
CA PHE A 75 -16.69 -34.08 8.01
C PHE A 75 -15.22 -33.88 7.67
N VAL A 76 -14.89 -32.70 7.17
CA VAL A 76 -13.49 -32.26 6.92
C VAL A 76 -13.16 -30.96 7.65
N ASP A 77 -14.18 -30.30 8.21
CA ASP A 77 -14.08 -29.12 9.06
C ASP A 77 -15.30 -29.02 10.00
N ALA A 78 -15.44 -27.90 10.72
CA ALA A 78 -16.53 -27.66 11.66
C ALA A 78 -17.83 -27.14 11.02
N HIS A 79 -17.89 -26.92 9.70
CA HIS A 79 -19.01 -26.25 9.03
C HIS A 79 -20.13 -27.21 8.56
N GLY A 80 -20.17 -28.41 9.14
CA GLY A 80 -21.15 -29.44 8.81
C GLY A 80 -20.57 -30.56 7.93
N PRO A 81 -21.38 -31.58 7.58
CA PRO A 81 -20.88 -32.70 6.79
C PRO A 81 -20.62 -32.26 5.34
N ALA A 82 -19.40 -32.45 4.86
CA ALA A 82 -18.98 -32.21 3.48
C ALA A 82 -19.75 -33.09 2.48
N CYS A 83 -20.17 -34.29 2.91
CA CYS A 83 -21.11 -35.12 2.19
C CYS A 83 -21.83 -36.08 3.15
N GLN A 84 -22.94 -36.68 2.72
CA GLN A 84 -23.68 -37.68 3.49
C GLN A 84 -23.99 -38.92 2.65
N ALA A 85 -23.97 -40.09 3.28
CA ALA A 85 -24.32 -41.36 2.65
C ALA A 85 -25.13 -42.23 3.62
N THR A 86 -25.98 -43.10 3.08
CA THR A 86 -26.68 -44.12 3.87
C THR A 86 -25.95 -45.44 3.72
N VAL A 87 -25.76 -46.18 4.81
CA VAL A 87 -25.17 -47.52 4.79
C VAL A 87 -26.14 -48.49 4.12
N ASP A 88 -25.65 -49.20 3.10
CA ASP A 88 -26.44 -50.15 2.32
C ASP A 88 -26.70 -51.48 3.08
N PRO A 89 -27.56 -52.37 2.55
CA PRO A 89 -27.80 -53.69 3.16
C PRO A 89 -26.57 -54.60 3.24
N ALA A 90 -25.52 -54.33 2.47
CA ALA A 90 -24.24 -55.04 2.52
C ALA A 90 -23.29 -54.45 3.59
N SER A 91 -23.77 -53.51 4.42
CA SER A 91 -23.01 -52.81 5.47
C SER A 91 -21.88 -51.93 4.93
N VAL A 92 -22.02 -51.39 3.72
CA VAL A 92 -21.04 -50.51 3.07
C VAL A 92 -21.64 -49.12 2.83
N TRP A 93 -20.81 -48.09 2.92
CA TRP A 93 -21.15 -46.72 2.53
C TRP A 93 -20.04 -46.09 1.69
N SER A 94 -20.40 -45.12 0.86
CA SER A 94 -19.46 -44.38 0.01
C SER A 94 -19.97 -42.96 -0.22
N CYS A 95 -19.05 -41.99 -0.17
CA CYS A 95 -19.35 -40.58 -0.18
C CYS A 95 -18.20 -39.79 -0.81
N THR A 96 -18.49 -38.95 -1.83
CA THR A 96 -17.45 -38.14 -2.47
C THR A 96 -17.39 -36.75 -1.87
N VAL A 97 -16.22 -36.41 -1.33
CA VAL A 97 -15.91 -35.08 -0.81
C VAL A 97 -15.42 -34.20 -1.98
N PRO A 98 -16.15 -33.12 -2.33
CA PRO A 98 -15.89 -32.36 -3.55
C PRO A 98 -14.71 -31.39 -3.44
N THR A 99 -14.33 -30.98 -2.24
CA THR A 99 -13.25 -30.03 -2.00
C THR A 99 -12.55 -30.36 -0.69
N LEU A 100 -11.24 -30.56 -0.76
CA LEU A 100 -10.35 -30.69 0.38
C LEU A 100 -9.38 -29.49 0.38
N SER A 101 -9.08 -28.98 1.57
CA SER A 101 -8.01 -28.00 1.72
C SER A 101 -6.65 -28.70 1.62
N ASP A 102 -5.70 -28.10 0.92
CA ASP A 102 -4.35 -28.65 0.83
C ASP A 102 -3.63 -28.63 2.19
N GLY A 103 -2.86 -29.67 2.48
CA GLY A 103 -2.10 -29.77 3.72
C GLY A 103 -1.51 -31.16 3.98
N PRO A 104 -0.56 -31.27 4.93
CA PRO A 104 0.10 -32.53 5.26
C PRO A 104 -0.76 -33.48 6.11
N ASP A 105 -1.75 -32.95 6.84
CA ASP A 105 -2.53 -33.69 7.83
C ASP A 105 -3.99 -33.22 7.82
N VAL A 106 -4.72 -33.63 6.79
CA VAL A 106 -6.15 -33.33 6.60
C VAL A 106 -6.95 -34.48 7.20
N ILE A 107 -7.71 -34.18 8.25
CA ILE A 107 -8.53 -35.15 8.96
C ILE A 107 -9.90 -35.25 8.28
N ILE A 108 -10.25 -36.48 7.88
CA ILE A 108 -11.58 -36.83 7.36
C ILE A 108 -12.27 -37.66 8.44
N GLY A 109 -13.35 -37.13 9.02
CA GLY A 109 -14.18 -37.82 10.00
C GLY A 109 -15.44 -38.39 9.38
N ALA A 110 -15.89 -39.56 9.84
CA ALA A 110 -17.18 -40.15 9.53
C ALA A 110 -17.97 -40.30 10.83
N VAL A 111 -19.19 -39.76 10.89
CA VAL A 111 -20.01 -39.72 12.10
C VAL A 111 -21.43 -40.18 11.77
N VAL A 112 -22.04 -40.98 12.63
CA VAL A 112 -23.47 -41.34 12.49
C VAL A 112 -24.33 -40.11 12.78
N THR A 113 -25.27 -39.82 11.88
CA THR A 113 -26.15 -38.66 12.00
C THR A 113 -27.04 -38.83 13.23
N GLY A 114 -26.93 -37.89 14.17
CA GLY A 114 -27.69 -37.91 15.42
C GLY A 114 -27.00 -38.67 16.58
N ASP A 115 -25.82 -39.25 16.36
CA ASP A 115 -25.04 -39.93 17.38
C ASP A 115 -23.53 -39.68 17.16
N THR A 116 -23.01 -38.64 17.83
CA THR A 116 -21.62 -38.20 17.68
C THR A 116 -20.60 -39.15 18.32
N ASP A 117 -21.05 -40.01 19.23
CA ASP A 117 -20.18 -40.97 19.92
C ASP A 117 -19.82 -42.16 19.02
N ARG A 118 -20.55 -42.32 17.90
CA ARG A 118 -20.29 -43.28 16.84
C ARG A 118 -19.58 -42.60 15.67
N SER A 119 -18.25 -42.56 15.76
CA SER A 119 -17.41 -41.92 14.74
C SER A 119 -16.12 -42.69 14.47
N ASP A 120 -15.53 -42.41 13.31
CA ASP A 120 -14.19 -42.82 12.93
C ASP A 120 -13.51 -41.68 12.16
N SER A 121 -12.19 -41.69 12.06
CA SER A 121 -11.43 -40.65 11.35
C SER A 121 -10.16 -41.18 10.72
N VAL A 122 -9.79 -40.61 9.58
CA VAL A 122 -8.54 -40.90 8.88
C VAL A 122 -7.80 -39.60 8.55
N SER A 123 -6.47 -39.61 8.70
CA SER A 123 -5.60 -38.53 8.28
C SER A 123 -5.02 -38.81 6.89
N VAL A 124 -5.06 -37.82 6.01
CA VAL A 124 -4.49 -37.86 4.66
C VAL A 124 -3.69 -36.59 4.35
N ALA A 125 -2.77 -36.67 3.40
CA ALA A 125 -2.15 -35.48 2.83
C ALA A 125 -2.94 -35.05 1.58
N VAL A 126 -3.05 -33.75 1.32
CA VAL A 126 -3.77 -33.20 0.16
C VAL A 126 -2.89 -32.19 -0.55
N LEU A 127 -2.72 -32.36 -1.86
CA LEU A 127 -1.99 -31.43 -2.71
C LEU A 127 -2.68 -31.33 -4.07
N SER A 128 -3.57 -30.35 -4.20
CA SER A 128 -4.33 -30.07 -5.43
C SER A 128 -3.42 -29.55 -6.55
N PRO A 129 -3.87 -29.57 -7.82
CA PRO A 129 -3.12 -28.96 -8.91
C PRO A 129 -2.91 -27.44 -8.71
N PRO A 130 -1.74 -26.88 -9.09
CA PRO A 130 -1.56 -25.44 -9.11
C PRO A 130 -2.43 -24.80 -10.22
N THR A 131 -2.66 -23.50 -10.13
CA THR A 131 -3.36 -22.74 -11.17
C THR A 131 -2.37 -21.96 -12.03
N ILE A 132 -2.72 -21.73 -13.29
CA ILE A 132 -2.01 -20.80 -14.19
C ILE A 132 -2.96 -19.63 -14.46
N SER A 133 -2.53 -18.42 -14.12
CA SER A 133 -3.28 -17.18 -14.37
C SER A 133 -2.97 -16.68 -15.78
N GLY A 134 -4.01 -16.37 -16.56
CA GLY A 134 -3.86 -16.09 -18.00
C GLY A 134 -5.12 -16.21 -18.86
N GLY A 135 -6.22 -16.73 -18.31
CA GLY A 135 -7.52 -16.82 -18.97
C GLY A 135 -7.61 -17.90 -20.06
N SER A 136 -8.83 -18.23 -20.49
CA SER A 136 -9.11 -19.25 -21.50
C SER A 136 -8.74 -18.85 -22.94
N ASN A 137 -8.42 -17.57 -23.16
CA ASN A 137 -8.11 -16.99 -24.49
C ASN A 137 -6.62 -16.68 -24.66
N GLY A 138 -5.81 -17.04 -23.66
CA GLY A 138 -4.38 -16.77 -23.58
C GLY A 138 -4.02 -15.31 -23.36
N PHE A 139 -2.81 -15.12 -22.85
CA PHE A 139 -2.16 -13.82 -22.72
C PHE A 139 -0.90 -13.80 -23.60
N LEU A 140 -0.61 -12.64 -24.17
CA LEU A 140 0.59 -12.40 -24.95
C LEU A 140 1.78 -12.24 -23.97
N SER A 141 2.85 -12.96 -24.22
CA SER A 141 4.00 -13.01 -23.31
C SER A 141 5.29 -13.28 -24.06
N SER A 142 6.41 -12.81 -23.52
CA SER A 142 7.78 -13.17 -23.94
C SER A 142 8.26 -14.50 -23.33
N GLY A 143 7.33 -15.31 -22.80
CA GLY A 143 7.60 -16.59 -22.15
C GLY A 143 7.40 -16.58 -20.63
N GLY A 144 6.97 -15.47 -20.04
CA GLY A 144 6.56 -15.38 -18.64
C GLY A 144 5.22 -16.09 -18.39
N VAL A 145 5.15 -16.86 -17.31
CA VAL A 145 3.95 -17.56 -16.82
C VAL A 145 3.84 -17.35 -15.31
N HIS A 146 2.62 -17.17 -14.80
CA HIS A 146 2.36 -16.96 -13.38
C HIS A 146 1.08 -17.65 -12.93
N GLY A 147 0.90 -17.85 -11.63
CA GLY A 147 -0.27 -18.52 -11.08
C GLY A 147 -0.22 -18.73 -9.58
N THR A 148 -1.05 -19.64 -9.08
CA THR A 148 -1.10 -19.99 -7.66
C THR A 148 -0.77 -21.46 -7.37
N GLY A 149 -0.34 -21.76 -6.16
CA GLY A 149 0.00 -23.10 -5.68
C GLY A 149 0.07 -23.16 -4.15
N TYR A 150 0.44 -24.32 -3.62
CA TYR A 150 0.64 -24.54 -2.20
C TYR A 150 1.89 -23.78 -1.70
N PRO A 151 1.79 -22.98 -0.63
CA PRO A 151 2.92 -22.22 -0.10
C PRO A 151 4.17 -23.06 0.19
N GLY A 152 5.32 -22.63 -0.35
CA GLY A 152 6.59 -23.36 -0.21
C GLY A 152 6.72 -24.60 -1.10
N ALA A 153 5.71 -24.95 -1.89
CA ALA A 153 5.84 -25.96 -2.93
C ALA A 153 6.75 -25.46 -4.07
N THR A 154 7.23 -26.38 -4.88
CA THR A 154 7.92 -26.08 -6.14
C THR A 154 6.98 -26.37 -7.28
N VAL A 155 6.63 -25.35 -8.07
CA VAL A 155 5.83 -25.50 -9.28
C VAL A 155 6.74 -25.77 -10.47
N THR A 156 6.39 -26.78 -11.27
CA THR A 156 7.00 -27.05 -12.56
C THR A 156 5.96 -26.84 -13.65
N VAL A 157 6.27 -25.94 -14.58
CA VAL A 157 5.41 -25.59 -15.71
C VAL A 157 6.00 -26.17 -16.98
N THR A 158 5.15 -26.76 -17.82
CA THR A 158 5.53 -27.40 -19.07
C THR A 158 4.64 -26.89 -20.20
N ALA A 159 5.27 -26.41 -21.28
CA ALA A 159 4.58 -26.04 -22.51
C ALA A 159 4.58 -27.19 -23.53
N ALA A 160 3.53 -27.25 -24.37
CA ALA A 160 3.41 -28.18 -25.50
C ALA A 160 4.46 -27.86 -26.57
N GLY A 161 5.67 -28.38 -26.40
CA GLY A 161 6.87 -27.99 -27.15
C GLY A 161 8.17 -28.28 -26.38
N GLY A 162 8.07 -28.66 -25.11
CA GLY A 162 9.20 -29.09 -24.29
C GLY A 162 9.84 -27.96 -23.49
N ALA A 163 9.41 -26.71 -23.67
CA ALA A 163 9.86 -25.61 -22.84
C ALA A 163 9.31 -25.75 -21.42
N THR A 164 10.18 -25.57 -20.44
CA THR A 164 9.85 -25.75 -19.02
C THR A 164 10.38 -24.61 -18.19
N CYS A 165 9.75 -24.40 -17.04
CA CYS A 165 10.31 -23.61 -15.96
C CYS A 165 10.00 -24.29 -14.62
N THR A 166 10.79 -23.96 -13.62
CA THR A 166 10.53 -24.37 -12.24
C THR A 166 10.68 -23.16 -11.35
N PHE A 167 9.73 -22.97 -10.42
CA PHE A 167 9.77 -21.83 -9.50
C PHE A 167 9.15 -22.19 -8.14
N PRO A 168 9.74 -21.73 -7.02
CA PRO A 168 9.14 -21.92 -5.71
C PRO A 168 7.89 -21.05 -5.55
N VAL A 169 6.83 -21.64 -5.02
CA VAL A 169 5.63 -20.92 -4.60
C VAL A 169 5.94 -20.17 -3.32
N ASP A 170 5.64 -18.88 -3.32
CA ASP A 170 5.88 -18.05 -2.16
C ASP A 170 4.90 -18.35 -1.00
N SER A 171 5.12 -17.72 0.15
CA SER A 171 4.26 -17.94 1.33
C SER A 171 2.81 -17.47 1.15
N ALA A 172 2.52 -16.67 0.11
CA ALA A 172 1.18 -16.22 -0.24
C ALA A 172 0.52 -17.14 -1.28
N GLY A 173 1.19 -18.21 -1.70
CA GLY A 173 0.69 -19.15 -2.70
C GLY A 173 0.87 -18.67 -4.13
N SER A 174 1.68 -17.63 -4.38
CA SER A 174 1.92 -17.07 -5.71
C SER A 174 3.25 -17.57 -6.29
N TRP A 175 3.29 -17.76 -7.60
CA TRP A 175 4.51 -18.13 -8.32
C TRP A 175 4.54 -17.45 -9.71
N ALA A 176 5.74 -17.19 -10.20
CA ALA A 176 5.97 -16.69 -11.56
C ALA A 176 7.32 -17.19 -12.08
N CYS A 177 7.37 -17.56 -13.34
CA CYS A 177 8.59 -18.05 -13.97
C CYS A 177 8.66 -17.59 -15.42
N VAL A 178 9.85 -17.74 -16.02
CA VAL A 178 10.04 -17.58 -17.47
C VAL A 178 10.41 -18.94 -18.05
N LEU A 179 9.69 -19.38 -19.08
CA LEU A 179 9.98 -20.61 -19.81
C LEU A 179 11.40 -20.53 -20.40
N SER A 180 12.27 -21.46 -20.02
CA SER A 180 13.62 -21.55 -20.57
C SER A 180 13.58 -22.21 -21.94
N GLY A 181 14.30 -21.63 -22.90
CA GLY A 181 14.20 -22.03 -24.31
C GLY A 181 12.79 -21.77 -24.87
N PRO A 182 12.28 -20.52 -24.80
CA PRO A 182 10.95 -20.23 -25.30
C PRO A 182 10.89 -20.70 -26.75
N PRO A 183 9.86 -21.48 -27.11
CA PRO A 183 9.71 -21.91 -28.49
C PRO A 183 9.49 -20.66 -29.37
N PRO A 184 9.70 -20.78 -30.70
CA PRO A 184 9.44 -19.67 -31.63
C PRO A 184 8.08 -19.02 -31.37
N SER A 185 7.91 -17.75 -31.78
CA SER A 185 6.63 -17.07 -31.60
C SER A 185 5.46 -17.94 -32.11
N GLY A 186 4.44 -18.13 -31.28
CA GLY A 186 3.39 -19.12 -31.52
C GLY A 186 2.47 -19.32 -30.32
N THR A 187 1.43 -20.14 -30.49
CA THR A 187 0.47 -20.46 -29.43
C THR A 187 0.77 -21.84 -28.84
N TYR A 188 0.86 -21.92 -27.51
CA TYR A 188 1.26 -23.10 -26.77
C TYR A 188 0.25 -23.42 -25.67
N ALA A 189 -0.08 -24.70 -25.48
CA ALA A 189 -0.79 -25.15 -24.29
C ALA A 189 0.21 -25.38 -23.16
N VAL A 190 -0.09 -24.86 -21.97
CA VAL A 190 0.79 -24.92 -20.80
C VAL A 190 0.06 -25.55 -19.63
N SER A 191 0.72 -26.49 -18.96
CA SER A 191 0.23 -27.10 -17.72
C SER A 191 1.26 -26.97 -16.62
N ALA A 192 0.80 -27.04 -15.37
CA ALA A 192 1.66 -26.94 -14.19
C ALA A 192 1.39 -28.09 -13.22
N THR A 193 2.44 -28.54 -12.55
CA THR A 193 2.41 -29.50 -11.43
C THR A 193 3.14 -28.87 -10.25
N GLN A 194 2.86 -29.33 -9.03
CA GLN A 194 3.60 -28.87 -7.86
C GLN A 194 4.00 -30.00 -6.93
N THR A 195 5.13 -29.83 -6.25
CA THR A 195 5.64 -30.73 -5.21
C THR A 195 5.80 -29.93 -3.92
N ALA A 196 5.11 -30.33 -2.85
CA ALA A 196 5.11 -29.62 -1.58
C ALA A 196 6.20 -30.13 -0.62
N PRO A 197 6.64 -29.36 0.40
CA PRO A 197 7.68 -29.81 1.33
C PRO A 197 7.33 -31.08 2.12
N PHE A 198 6.04 -31.38 2.27
CA PHE A 198 5.54 -32.55 2.98
C PHE A 198 5.36 -33.80 2.11
N SER A 199 5.68 -33.73 0.81
CA SER A 199 5.51 -34.85 -0.13
C SER A 199 6.65 -34.91 -1.15
N THR A 200 7.10 -36.12 -1.50
CA THR A 200 8.00 -36.34 -2.65
C THR A 200 7.25 -36.56 -3.96
N GLU A 201 5.94 -36.78 -3.90
CA GLU A 201 5.07 -36.95 -5.06
C GLU A 201 4.46 -35.63 -5.50
N SER A 202 4.31 -35.45 -6.81
CA SER A 202 3.71 -34.26 -7.40
C SER A 202 2.19 -34.32 -7.41
N SER A 203 1.56 -33.15 -7.37
CA SER A 203 0.13 -32.98 -7.66
C SER A 203 -0.21 -33.52 -9.05
N ARG A 204 -1.52 -33.69 -9.31
CA ARG A 204 -1.99 -33.82 -10.69
C ARG A 204 -1.68 -32.52 -11.45
N ALA A 205 -1.51 -32.63 -12.77
CA ALA A 205 -1.33 -31.47 -13.63
C ALA A 205 -2.59 -30.58 -13.65
N SER A 206 -2.38 -29.27 -13.72
CA SER A 206 -3.43 -28.29 -13.94
C SER A 206 -4.18 -28.55 -15.25
N THR A 207 -5.35 -27.94 -15.39
CA THR A 207 -5.98 -27.80 -16.71
C THR A 207 -5.03 -27.02 -17.63
N PRO A 208 -4.81 -27.45 -18.89
CA PRO A 208 -3.96 -26.71 -19.82
C PRO A 208 -4.52 -25.32 -20.13
N VAL A 209 -3.65 -24.32 -20.13
CA VAL A 209 -3.96 -22.93 -20.49
C VAL A 209 -3.22 -22.57 -21.79
N GLY A 210 -3.92 -22.01 -22.76
CA GLY A 210 -3.28 -21.50 -23.98
C GLY A 210 -2.51 -20.21 -23.70
N ILE A 211 -1.30 -20.08 -24.20
CA ILE A 211 -0.51 -18.84 -24.16
C ILE A 211 -0.01 -18.50 -25.57
N THR A 212 0.09 -17.21 -25.88
CA THR A 212 0.74 -16.77 -27.13
C THR A 212 2.09 -16.21 -26.77
N ILE A 213 3.13 -16.92 -27.19
CA ILE A 213 4.52 -16.48 -27.01
C ILE A 213 4.88 -15.61 -28.20
N ASP A 214 5.41 -14.43 -27.93
CA ASP A 214 6.19 -13.67 -28.90
C ASP A 214 7.60 -13.48 -28.34
N SER A 215 8.58 -14.08 -29.01
CA SER A 215 10.01 -14.01 -28.63
C SER A 215 10.79 -12.99 -29.46
N THR A 216 10.13 -12.26 -30.37
CA THR A 216 10.80 -11.34 -31.28
C THR A 216 10.90 -9.97 -30.65
N ALA A 217 12.11 -9.56 -30.29
CA ALA A 217 12.34 -8.20 -29.80
C ALA A 217 12.08 -7.15 -30.90
N PRO A 218 11.46 -6.01 -30.55
CA PRO A 218 11.27 -4.92 -31.48
C PRO A 218 12.63 -4.36 -31.93
N ALA A 219 12.68 -3.78 -33.14
CA ALA A 219 13.89 -3.13 -33.65
C ALA A 219 14.35 -1.96 -32.76
N ARG A 220 15.58 -1.49 -32.91
CA ARG A 220 16.07 -0.30 -32.20
C ARG A 220 15.19 0.92 -32.53
N PRO A 221 14.64 1.66 -31.55
CA PRO A 221 13.87 2.87 -31.82
C PRO A 221 14.82 3.98 -32.29
N GLN A 222 14.30 4.89 -33.11
CA GLN A 222 15.05 6.08 -33.51
C GLN A 222 14.72 7.22 -32.57
N LEU A 223 15.74 7.88 -32.05
CA LEU A 223 15.64 9.15 -31.34
C LEU A 223 16.01 10.25 -32.34
N ALA A 224 15.00 10.85 -32.96
CA ALA A 224 15.16 11.83 -34.04
C ALA A 224 15.40 13.25 -33.50
N TRP A 225 14.84 13.56 -32.33
CA TRP A 225 14.99 14.86 -31.70
C TRP A 225 14.95 14.72 -30.17
N PRO A 226 15.62 15.62 -29.43
CA PRO A 226 16.28 16.84 -29.92
C PRO A 226 17.63 16.54 -30.62
N ALA A 227 18.16 17.52 -31.35
CA ALA A 227 19.43 17.34 -32.07
C ALA A 227 20.60 17.07 -31.09
N PRO A 228 21.62 16.29 -31.50
CA PRO A 228 22.80 16.08 -30.66
C PRO A 228 23.46 17.39 -30.23
N ASN A 229 23.95 17.42 -28.99
CA ASN A 229 24.58 18.57 -28.33
C ASN A 229 23.67 19.80 -28.13
N SER A 230 22.35 19.64 -28.25
CA SER A 230 21.42 20.72 -27.95
C SER A 230 21.28 21.00 -26.45
N THR A 231 20.83 22.22 -26.14
CA THR A 231 20.61 22.68 -24.76
C THR A 231 19.12 22.88 -24.51
N VAL A 232 18.59 22.26 -23.46
CA VAL A 232 17.23 22.50 -22.96
C VAL A 232 17.27 23.71 -22.02
N PRO A 233 16.54 24.81 -22.31
CA PRO A 233 16.56 26.00 -21.48
C PRO A 233 16.02 25.74 -20.06
N HIS A 234 16.52 26.50 -19.09
CA HIS A 234 16.07 26.42 -17.71
C HIS A 234 14.55 26.60 -17.60
N GLY A 235 13.90 25.75 -16.79
CA GLY A 235 12.46 25.78 -16.55
C GLY A 235 11.61 25.26 -17.72
N ARG A 236 12.22 24.67 -18.76
CA ARG A 236 11.49 24.02 -19.86
C ARG A 236 11.70 22.50 -19.85
N ALA A 237 10.65 21.77 -20.24
CA ALA A 237 10.78 20.35 -20.52
C ALA A 237 11.54 20.14 -21.84
N GLY A 238 12.52 19.23 -21.79
CA GLY A 238 13.10 18.65 -22.98
C GLY A 238 12.01 17.85 -23.67
N ALA A 239 11.87 18.07 -24.97
CA ALA A 239 10.91 17.34 -25.75
C ALA A 239 11.73 16.34 -26.59
N PHE A 240 11.23 15.10 -26.69
CA PHE A 240 11.89 13.95 -27.30
C PHE A 240 10.95 13.26 -28.27
N GLY A 241 11.48 12.73 -29.36
CA GLY A 241 10.68 11.91 -30.25
C GLY A 241 11.47 11.28 -31.37
N GLY A 242 10.77 10.41 -32.10
CA GLY A 242 11.31 9.70 -33.25
C GLY A 242 10.39 8.56 -33.66
N THR A 243 10.97 7.45 -34.11
CA THR A 243 10.21 6.32 -34.66
C THR A 243 10.41 5.04 -33.85
N GLY A 244 9.44 4.15 -33.93
CA GLY A 244 9.42 2.89 -33.21
C GLY A 244 8.37 1.93 -33.78
N GLU A 245 8.24 0.78 -33.13
CA GLU A 245 7.25 -0.23 -33.48
C GLU A 245 5.89 0.10 -32.87
N ASN A 246 4.82 0.03 -33.66
CA ASN A 246 3.47 0.36 -33.20
C ASN A 246 3.05 -0.43 -31.96
N ARG A 247 2.43 0.27 -31.00
CA ARG A 247 1.99 -0.27 -29.70
C ARG A 247 3.14 -0.66 -28.75
N ALA A 248 4.40 -0.51 -29.16
CA ALA A 248 5.53 -0.64 -28.23
C ALA A 248 5.60 0.59 -27.30
N HIS A 249 6.08 0.37 -26.09
CA HIS A 249 6.39 1.43 -25.13
C HIS A 249 7.83 1.88 -25.31
N VAL A 250 8.04 3.16 -25.64
CA VAL A 250 9.36 3.78 -25.66
C VAL A 250 9.67 4.39 -24.29
N THR A 251 10.85 4.10 -23.75
CA THR A 251 11.40 4.74 -22.55
C THR A 251 12.68 5.46 -22.91
N VAL A 252 12.74 6.76 -22.63
CA VAL A 252 13.91 7.61 -22.87
C VAL A 252 14.70 7.72 -21.56
N TYR A 253 15.99 7.41 -21.62
CA TYR A 253 16.93 7.45 -20.50
C TYR A 253 17.96 8.55 -20.71
N GLY A 254 18.34 9.23 -19.63
CA GLY A 254 19.48 10.14 -19.60
C GLY A 254 20.47 9.68 -18.53
N GLY A 255 21.70 9.42 -18.95
CA GLY A 255 22.80 9.01 -18.08
C GLY A 255 23.88 10.07 -17.95
N ASP A 256 24.47 10.18 -16.78
CA ASP A 256 25.68 10.92 -16.48
C ASP A 256 26.63 10.05 -15.62
N ASP A 257 27.70 10.65 -15.10
CA ASP A 257 28.66 9.94 -14.23
C ASP A 257 28.05 9.46 -12.90
N ALA A 258 26.86 9.95 -12.52
CA ALA A 258 26.15 9.56 -11.30
C ALA A 258 25.12 8.43 -11.52
N GLY A 259 24.78 8.10 -12.77
CA GLY A 259 23.90 6.99 -13.13
C GLY A 259 22.95 7.32 -14.28
N SER A 260 21.94 6.45 -14.50
CA SER A 260 20.93 6.62 -15.55
C SER A 260 19.55 6.86 -14.95
N ALA A 261 18.83 7.86 -15.46
CA ALA A 261 17.48 8.22 -15.04
C ALA A 261 16.49 8.12 -16.22
N VAL A 262 15.24 7.76 -15.93
CA VAL A 262 14.15 7.81 -16.92
C VAL A 262 13.71 9.26 -17.09
N ILE A 263 13.76 9.74 -18.33
CA ILE A 263 13.31 11.09 -18.70
C ILE A 263 11.80 11.09 -18.98
N CYS A 264 11.35 10.19 -19.84
CA CYS A 264 9.94 10.02 -20.16
C CYS A 264 9.65 8.63 -20.74
N ARG A 265 8.37 8.24 -20.70
CA ARG A 265 7.85 7.01 -21.30
C ARG A 265 6.61 7.34 -22.13
N THR A 266 6.47 6.69 -23.28
CA THR A 266 5.34 6.90 -24.21
C THR A 266 5.04 5.64 -25.00
N ILE A 267 3.95 5.63 -25.77
CA ILE A 267 3.59 4.54 -26.67
C ILE A 267 3.79 5.01 -28.11
N VAL A 268 4.30 4.14 -28.96
CA VAL A 268 4.39 4.41 -30.39
C VAL A 268 3.01 4.30 -31.04
N ALA A 269 2.62 5.35 -31.73
CA ALA A 269 1.40 5.41 -32.52
C ALA A 269 1.75 5.79 -33.97
N GLN A 270 1.24 5.02 -34.93
CA GLN A 270 1.47 5.24 -36.36
C GLN A 270 2.97 5.32 -36.74
N GLY A 271 3.81 4.53 -36.07
CA GLY A 271 5.26 4.42 -36.29
C GLY A 271 6.08 5.53 -35.65
N ALA A 272 5.43 6.51 -35.00
CA ALA A 272 6.09 7.64 -34.36
C ALA A 272 5.78 7.69 -32.86
N TRP A 273 6.69 8.31 -32.12
CA TRP A 273 6.52 8.56 -30.70
C TRP A 273 7.05 9.94 -30.32
N SER A 274 6.45 10.52 -29.30
CA SER A 274 6.94 11.75 -28.68
C SER A 274 6.63 11.76 -27.18
N CYS A 275 7.51 12.37 -26.40
CA CYS A 275 7.30 12.64 -25.00
C CYS A 275 8.13 13.83 -24.52
N ASN A 276 7.75 14.38 -23.36
CA ASN A 276 8.44 15.49 -22.74
C ASN A 276 8.93 15.05 -21.36
N GLY A 277 10.11 15.52 -20.96
CA GLY A 277 10.69 15.25 -19.66
C GLY A 277 11.77 16.24 -19.29
N THR A 278 12.17 16.23 -18.03
CA THR A 278 13.19 17.14 -17.47
C THR A 278 14.20 16.35 -16.67
N LEU A 279 15.45 16.78 -16.74
CA LEU A 279 16.50 16.39 -15.80
C LEU A 279 17.00 17.64 -15.05
N PRO A 280 17.63 17.47 -13.88
CA PRO A 280 18.38 18.54 -13.23
C PRO A 280 19.39 19.19 -14.18
N PRO A 281 19.85 20.43 -13.91
CA PRO A 281 20.89 21.05 -14.71
C PRO A 281 22.15 20.19 -14.77
N GLY A 282 22.63 19.91 -15.99
CA GLY A 282 23.71 18.96 -16.19
C GLY A 282 23.83 18.51 -17.64
N ARG A 283 24.90 17.76 -17.93
CA ARG A 283 25.16 17.16 -19.25
C ARG A 283 24.87 15.68 -19.19
N TYR A 284 24.04 15.19 -20.10
CA TYR A 284 23.55 13.80 -20.11
C TYR A 284 23.73 13.14 -21.47
N THR A 285 24.09 11.86 -21.46
CA THR A 285 23.98 10.95 -22.60
C THR A 285 22.58 10.35 -22.61
N VAL A 286 21.81 10.66 -23.65
CA VAL A 286 20.42 10.26 -23.79
C VAL A 286 20.26 9.16 -24.84
N SER A 287 19.49 8.12 -24.51
CA SER A 287 19.12 7.04 -25.43
C SER A 287 17.69 6.56 -25.16
N ALA A 288 17.07 5.88 -26.13
CA ALA A 288 15.72 5.36 -26.01
C ALA A 288 15.69 3.83 -26.20
N LEU A 289 14.90 3.11 -25.41
CA LEU A 289 14.59 1.69 -25.62
C LEU A 289 13.09 1.56 -25.91
N GLN A 290 12.68 0.55 -26.65
CA GLN A 290 11.27 0.21 -26.80
C GLN A 290 10.97 -1.22 -26.35
N SER A 291 9.82 -1.43 -25.74
CA SER A 291 9.32 -2.75 -25.35
C SER A 291 7.98 -3.03 -26.02
N ASP A 292 7.83 -4.16 -26.69
CA ASP A 292 6.57 -4.53 -27.34
C ASP A 292 5.48 -4.94 -26.32
N PRO A 293 4.24 -5.23 -26.76
CA PRO A 293 3.18 -5.71 -25.87
C PRO A 293 3.41 -7.09 -25.23
N ALA A 294 4.34 -7.89 -25.75
CA ALA A 294 4.75 -9.18 -25.18
C ALA A 294 5.83 -9.01 -24.09
N GLY A 295 6.43 -7.83 -23.98
CA GLY A 295 7.48 -7.49 -23.04
C GLY A 295 8.91 -7.69 -23.59
N ASN A 296 9.08 -7.99 -24.88
CA ASN A 296 10.42 -8.05 -25.46
C ASN A 296 11.01 -6.64 -25.58
N VAL A 297 12.30 -6.47 -25.26
CA VAL A 297 12.97 -5.16 -25.22
C VAL A 297 13.96 -5.02 -26.37
N SER A 298 13.93 -3.88 -27.06
CA SER A 298 14.86 -3.56 -28.14
C SER A 298 16.27 -3.26 -27.64
N PRO A 299 17.28 -3.32 -28.51
CA PRO A 299 18.52 -2.55 -28.30
C PRO A 299 18.22 -1.06 -28.10
N ALA A 300 19.06 -0.35 -27.32
CA ALA A 300 18.95 1.10 -27.11
C ALA A 300 19.14 1.87 -28.42
N SER A 301 18.61 3.08 -28.57
CA SER A 301 18.85 3.95 -29.74
C SER A 301 20.32 4.34 -29.90
N ALA A 302 20.67 5.03 -30.97
CA ALA A 302 21.91 5.81 -30.97
C ALA A 302 21.84 6.85 -29.83
N ALA A 303 22.92 7.01 -29.09
CA ALA A 303 22.97 7.94 -27.97
C ALA A 303 23.29 9.36 -28.45
N ILE A 304 22.62 10.36 -27.87
CA ILE A 304 22.87 11.77 -28.11
C ILE A 304 23.31 12.45 -26.82
N THR A 305 24.13 13.48 -26.89
CA THR A 305 24.48 14.29 -25.71
C THR A 305 23.55 15.50 -25.62
N LEU A 306 23.00 15.79 -24.45
CA LEU A 306 22.16 16.97 -24.20
C LEU A 306 22.60 17.70 -22.93
N THR A 307 22.36 19.00 -22.88
CA THR A 307 22.63 19.83 -21.70
C THR A 307 21.34 20.45 -21.18
N PHE A 308 21.02 20.28 -19.90
CA PHE A 308 19.94 21.00 -19.24
C PHE A 308 20.51 22.24 -18.55
N ALA A 309 20.00 23.42 -18.89
CA ALA A 309 20.56 24.69 -18.43
C ALA A 309 20.17 25.02 -16.97
N ALA A 310 21.11 25.60 -16.23
CA ALA A 310 20.87 26.12 -14.89
C ALA A 310 20.12 27.47 -14.92
N ALA A 311 19.52 27.82 -13.78
CA ALA A 311 18.85 29.11 -13.62
C ALA A 311 19.84 30.28 -13.86
N PRO A 312 19.45 31.32 -14.60
CA PRO A 312 20.23 32.55 -14.66
C PRO A 312 20.40 33.16 -13.26
N PRO A 313 21.56 33.76 -12.93
CA PRO A 313 21.74 34.45 -11.66
C PRO A 313 20.75 35.62 -11.53
N ALA A 314 20.17 35.82 -10.33
CA ALA A 314 19.26 36.93 -10.07
C ALA A 314 20.00 38.27 -10.22
N ALA A 315 19.43 39.21 -10.97
CA ALA A 315 19.98 40.55 -11.11
C ALA A 315 20.01 41.27 -9.75
N PRO A 316 21.05 42.06 -9.42
CA PRO A 316 21.08 42.88 -8.20
C PRO A 316 19.92 43.88 -8.21
N GLY A 317 19.06 43.82 -7.20
CA GLY A 317 17.83 44.61 -7.14
C GLY A 317 18.08 46.12 -7.04
N ALA A 318 17.44 46.89 -7.93
CA ALA A 318 17.30 48.33 -7.77
C ALA A 318 16.37 48.64 -6.58
N HIS A 319 16.80 49.57 -5.73
CA HIS A 319 16.06 50.06 -4.58
C HIS A 319 14.69 50.65 -4.99
N ALA A 320 13.69 50.36 -4.14
CA ALA A 320 12.33 50.88 -4.25
C ALA A 320 12.27 52.41 -4.14
N ALA A 321 11.65 53.06 -5.11
CA ALA A 321 11.13 54.42 -4.98
C ALA A 321 9.60 54.37 -4.80
N SER A 322 9.13 55.15 -3.83
CA SER A 322 7.73 55.30 -3.38
C SER A 322 6.81 55.88 -4.47
N PRO A 323 5.48 55.63 -4.45
CA PRO A 323 4.56 56.09 -5.48
C PRO A 323 4.00 57.50 -5.19
N ALA A 324 3.73 58.27 -6.24
CA ALA A 324 2.93 59.50 -6.21
C ALA A 324 2.16 59.66 -7.55
N PRO A 325 1.03 60.38 -7.57
CA PRO A 325 -0.23 59.86 -8.11
C PRO A 325 -0.53 60.27 -9.57
N SER A 326 -1.49 59.57 -10.16
CA SER A 326 -2.07 59.83 -11.49
C SER A 326 -2.67 61.23 -11.63
N PRO A 327 -2.79 61.71 -12.88
CA PRO A 327 -4.06 62.26 -13.32
C PRO A 327 -4.57 61.64 -14.62
N SER A 328 -5.88 61.72 -14.75
CA SER A 328 -6.77 61.22 -15.78
C SER A 328 -6.74 62.07 -17.06
N SER A 329 -6.93 61.45 -18.23
CA SER A 329 -7.74 62.04 -19.33
C SER A 329 -8.01 61.03 -20.48
N SER A 330 -9.26 60.58 -20.54
CA SER A 330 -10.18 60.45 -21.69
C SER A 330 -9.72 60.18 -23.13
N ALA A 331 -10.44 59.21 -23.72
CA ALA A 331 -11.11 59.20 -25.04
C ALA A 331 -10.36 58.67 -26.28
N GLY A 332 -11.01 57.71 -26.96
CA GLY A 332 -10.66 57.28 -28.32
C GLY A 332 -11.29 55.93 -28.69
N GLN A 333 -12.45 55.98 -29.35
CA GLN A 333 -13.25 54.87 -29.87
C GLN A 333 -12.53 54.07 -30.98
N SER A 334 -12.79 52.76 -31.11
CA SER A 334 -13.45 52.17 -32.30
C SER A 334 -13.60 50.64 -32.17
N ALA A 335 -14.56 50.09 -32.90
CA ALA A 335 -15.22 48.81 -32.67
C ALA A 335 -14.87 47.71 -33.70
N GLN A 336 -15.03 46.46 -33.24
CA GLN A 336 -15.45 45.23 -33.95
C GLN A 336 -14.49 44.51 -34.93
N PRO A 337 -14.74 43.22 -35.29
CA PRO A 337 -15.57 42.16 -34.65
C PRO A 337 -14.91 40.76 -34.56
N VAL A 338 -15.58 39.87 -33.81
CA VAL A 338 -15.41 38.41 -33.73
C VAL A 338 -15.91 37.71 -35.01
N PRO A 339 -15.36 36.55 -35.40
CA PRO A 339 -16.12 35.55 -36.12
C PRO A 339 -16.25 34.20 -35.40
N THR A 340 -17.46 33.69 -35.54
CA THR A 340 -18.11 32.48 -35.02
C THR A 340 -17.68 31.22 -35.76
N ALA A 341 -17.79 30.07 -35.09
CA ALA A 341 -17.67 28.73 -35.66
C ALA A 341 -18.80 28.39 -36.64
N PRO A 342 -18.60 27.41 -37.55
CA PRO A 342 -19.70 26.70 -38.20
C PRO A 342 -19.83 25.23 -37.76
N SER A 343 -21.08 24.83 -37.76
CA SER A 343 -21.72 23.56 -37.43
C SER A 343 -21.58 22.47 -38.49
N SER A 344 -21.76 21.22 -38.06
CA SER A 344 -21.89 19.99 -38.87
C SER A 344 -23.27 19.84 -39.53
N PRO A 345 -23.38 18.93 -40.52
CA PRO A 345 -24.48 17.96 -40.56
C PRO A 345 -24.06 16.50 -40.86
N THR A 346 -24.84 15.56 -40.31
CA THR A 346 -24.78 14.06 -40.35
C THR A 346 -25.65 13.49 -41.52
N PRO A 347 -25.98 12.17 -41.64
CA PRO A 347 -25.26 10.87 -41.57
C PRO A 347 -25.44 9.96 -42.84
N SER A 348 -24.68 8.86 -42.98
CA SER A 348 -25.22 7.57 -43.48
C SER A 348 -24.35 6.33 -43.24
N ALA A 349 -25.00 5.35 -42.58
CA ALA A 349 -24.95 3.88 -42.63
C ALA A 349 -23.66 3.07 -42.33
N ARG A 350 -23.78 2.25 -41.26
CA ARG A 350 -22.99 1.08 -40.87
C ARG A 350 -23.96 -0.11 -40.61
N PRO A 351 -23.62 -1.38 -40.91
CA PRO A 351 -24.31 -2.56 -40.40
C PRO A 351 -23.57 -3.17 -39.17
N PRO A 352 -24.23 -4.04 -38.38
CA PRO A 352 -24.32 -3.90 -36.92
C PRO A 352 -23.24 -4.64 -36.15
N HIS A 353 -22.77 -4.03 -35.06
CA HIS A 353 -22.22 -4.76 -33.91
C HIS A 353 -23.20 -4.66 -32.74
N ALA A 354 -23.39 -5.80 -32.10
CA ALA A 354 -24.27 -6.03 -30.97
C ALA A 354 -24.04 -5.00 -29.84
N THR A 355 -25.17 -4.55 -29.30
CA THR A 355 -25.31 -3.73 -28.10
C THR A 355 -24.84 -4.47 -26.85
N HIS A 356 -23.70 -4.04 -26.30
CA HIS A 356 -23.44 -4.04 -24.86
C HIS A 356 -22.62 -2.79 -24.51
N GLY A 357 -23.30 -1.68 -24.25
CA GLY A 357 -22.69 -0.44 -23.78
C GLY A 357 -23.62 0.26 -22.80
N GLY A 358 -23.13 0.51 -21.58
CA GLY A 358 -23.83 1.41 -20.66
C GLY A 358 -23.43 1.40 -19.19
N LEU A 359 -22.90 0.30 -18.63
CA LEU A 359 -22.73 0.20 -17.16
C LEU A 359 -21.36 -0.32 -16.66
N GLN A 360 -20.44 -0.75 -17.54
CA GLN A 360 -19.11 -1.24 -17.11
C GLN A 360 -18.10 -0.14 -16.75
N THR A 361 -18.44 1.15 -16.93
CA THR A 361 -17.55 2.30 -16.67
C THR A 361 -17.55 2.80 -15.21
N TRP A 362 -18.33 2.15 -14.34
CA TRP A 362 -18.56 2.53 -12.94
C TRP A 362 -18.31 1.40 -11.94
N SER A 363 -17.62 0.33 -12.32
CA SER A 363 -17.30 -0.80 -11.42
C SER A 363 -15.82 -1.17 -11.43
N GLY A 364 -14.95 -0.33 -12.02
CA GLY A 364 -13.51 -0.55 -12.02
C GLY A 364 -12.93 -0.60 -10.60
N ALA A 365 -12.01 -1.52 -10.36
CA ALA A 365 -11.35 -1.72 -9.07
C ALA A 365 -10.42 -0.54 -8.71
N SER A 366 -10.37 -0.18 -7.42
CA SER A 366 -9.48 0.84 -6.87
C SER A 366 -8.66 0.30 -5.70
N GLN A 367 -7.58 0.99 -5.31
CA GLN A 367 -6.81 0.60 -4.12
C GLN A 367 -7.63 0.66 -2.82
N PHE A 368 -8.72 1.44 -2.78
CA PHE A 368 -9.64 1.47 -1.63
C PHE A 368 -10.53 0.23 -1.56
N THR A 369 -10.77 -0.40 -2.71
CA THR A 369 -11.43 -1.71 -2.83
C THR A 369 -10.48 -2.85 -2.43
N ASN A 370 -9.16 -2.64 -2.56
CA ASN A 370 -8.11 -3.60 -2.20
C ASN A 370 -7.62 -3.47 -0.74
N ALA A 371 -8.27 -2.64 0.09
CA ALA A 371 -8.00 -2.66 1.53
C ALA A 371 -8.37 -4.06 2.05
N THR A 372 -7.38 -4.85 2.46
CA THR A 372 -7.56 -6.28 2.76
C THR A 372 -8.59 -6.46 3.87
N PRO A 373 -9.52 -7.43 3.77
CA PRO A 373 -10.46 -7.70 4.84
C PRO A 373 -9.75 -8.11 6.15
N PRO A 374 -10.32 -7.77 7.30
CA PRO A 374 -9.76 -8.09 8.63
C PRO A 374 -9.65 -9.61 8.81
N THR A 375 -8.42 -10.14 8.87
CA THR A 375 -8.19 -11.58 9.08
C THR A 375 -7.87 -11.86 10.55
N ILE A 376 -8.82 -12.47 11.27
CA ILE A 376 -8.66 -12.95 12.66
C ILE A 376 -8.61 -14.49 12.65
N ALA A 377 -7.79 -15.06 11.78
CA ALA A 377 -7.57 -16.50 11.70
C ALA A 377 -6.25 -16.88 12.41
N PRO A 378 -6.14 -18.08 13.02
CA PRO A 378 -4.89 -18.56 13.63
C PRO A 378 -3.69 -18.54 12.65
N ALA A 379 -3.94 -18.75 11.35
CA ALA A 379 -2.93 -18.65 10.30
C ALA A 379 -2.35 -17.24 10.10
N ALA A 380 -3.01 -16.19 10.61
CA ALA A 380 -2.52 -14.80 10.55
C ALA A 380 -1.57 -14.45 11.71
N ILE A 381 -1.41 -15.31 12.73
CA ILE A 381 -0.58 -15.06 13.92
C ILE A 381 0.88 -14.70 13.56
N PRO A 382 1.56 -15.39 12.61
CA PRO A 382 2.88 -14.97 12.14
C PRO A 382 2.88 -13.58 11.49
N GLY A 383 1.78 -13.19 10.84
CA GLY A 383 1.58 -11.85 10.26
C GLY A 383 1.46 -10.77 11.33
N TRP A 384 0.67 -11.03 12.39
CA TRP A 384 0.54 -10.10 13.52
C TRP A 384 1.86 -9.88 14.26
N LEU A 385 2.67 -10.93 14.45
CA LEU A 385 4.00 -10.79 15.05
C LEU A 385 4.90 -9.88 14.20
N ARG A 386 4.88 -10.02 12.86
CA ARG A 386 5.62 -9.13 11.95
C ARG A 386 5.15 -7.68 12.07
N SER A 387 3.84 -7.44 12.14
CA SER A 387 3.28 -6.11 12.32
C SER A 387 3.70 -5.47 13.65
N VAL A 388 3.78 -6.27 14.73
CA VAL A 388 4.30 -5.82 16.03
C VAL A 388 5.79 -5.47 15.94
N LEU A 389 6.60 -6.30 15.28
CA LEU A 389 8.04 -6.03 15.08
C LEU A 389 8.26 -4.77 14.24
N LEU A 390 7.48 -4.58 13.17
CA LEU A 390 7.54 -3.37 12.34
C LEU A 390 7.06 -2.13 13.11
N ALA A 391 6.03 -2.27 13.95
CA ALA A 391 5.59 -1.20 14.85
C ALA A 391 6.69 -0.81 15.84
N ALA A 392 7.38 -1.78 16.44
CA ALA A 392 8.52 -1.53 17.29
C ALA A 392 9.68 -0.86 16.53
N ALA A 393 9.99 -1.32 15.32
CA ALA A 393 11.00 -0.72 14.46
C ALA A 393 10.66 0.73 14.09
N ALA A 394 9.39 1.03 13.75
CA ALA A 394 8.93 2.39 13.47
C ALA A 394 9.06 3.31 14.69
N LEU A 395 8.81 2.81 15.90
CA LEU A 395 9.03 3.59 17.12
C LEU A 395 10.50 3.91 17.35
N LEU A 396 11.38 2.91 17.16
CA LEU A 396 12.81 3.03 17.39
C LEU A 396 13.55 3.85 16.32
N LEU A 397 13.15 3.72 15.05
CA LEU A 397 13.86 4.29 13.91
C LEU A 397 13.21 5.56 13.35
N LEU A 398 11.91 5.79 13.61
CA LEU A 398 11.21 6.99 13.13
C LEU A 398 10.72 7.87 14.27
N ALA A 399 9.86 7.38 15.16
CA ALA A 399 9.17 8.24 16.12
C ALA A 399 10.11 8.82 17.19
N LEU A 400 11.00 8.00 17.76
CA LEU A 400 11.98 8.45 18.75
C LEU A 400 13.09 9.33 18.14
N PRO A 401 13.71 8.98 17.01
CA PRO A 401 14.70 9.85 16.36
C PRO A 401 14.10 11.19 15.92
N ALA A 402 12.88 11.19 15.38
CA ALA A 402 12.17 12.42 15.05
C ALA A 402 11.93 13.31 16.29
N ARG A 403 11.68 12.71 17.47
CA ARG A 403 11.60 13.46 18.73
C ARG A 403 12.93 14.12 19.08
N LEU A 404 14.02 13.36 19.00
CA LEU A 404 15.36 13.84 19.35
C LEU A 404 15.72 15.03 18.47
N LEU A 405 15.56 14.88 17.15
CA LEU A 405 15.79 15.94 16.16
C LEU A 405 14.89 17.16 16.39
N ALA A 406 13.61 16.95 16.68
CA ALA A 406 12.70 18.06 16.96
C ALA A 406 13.09 18.83 18.24
N THR A 407 13.62 18.15 19.26
CA THR A 407 14.07 18.80 20.49
C THR A 407 15.37 19.57 20.32
N THR A 408 16.30 19.10 19.49
CA THR A 408 17.57 19.80 19.21
C THR A 408 17.34 21.03 18.35
N LEU A 409 16.58 20.91 17.27
CA LEU A 409 16.21 22.05 16.42
C LEU A 409 15.44 23.13 17.18
N ALA A 410 14.65 22.75 18.20
CA ALA A 410 13.96 23.70 19.04
C ALA A 410 14.93 24.48 19.97
N ARG A 411 16.01 23.85 20.45
CA ARG A 411 17.05 24.51 21.26
C ARG A 411 17.93 25.42 20.41
N ALA A 412 18.42 24.93 19.28
CA ALA A 412 19.23 25.73 18.34
C ALA A 412 18.50 27.01 17.90
N ARG A 413 17.17 26.96 17.71
CA ARG A 413 16.33 28.15 17.41
C ARG A 413 16.20 29.16 18.55
N LEU A 414 16.31 28.71 19.81
CA LEU A 414 16.30 29.60 20.97
C LEU A 414 17.66 30.28 21.16
N GLU A 415 18.75 29.58 20.82
CA GLU A 415 20.12 30.08 20.95
C GLU A 415 20.51 31.01 19.79
N HIS A 416 19.99 30.78 18.59
CA HIS A 416 20.24 31.62 17.40
C HIS A 416 18.94 32.21 16.83
N PRO A 417 18.28 33.17 17.51
CA PRO A 417 17.01 33.74 17.08
C PRO A 417 17.08 34.52 15.74
N ALA A 418 18.28 34.88 15.28
CA ALA A 418 18.51 35.68 14.07
C ALA A 418 18.52 34.86 12.75
N ALA A 419 18.63 33.52 12.81
CA ALA A 419 18.67 32.69 11.61
C ALA A 419 17.27 32.18 11.20
N GLY A 420 16.55 33.00 10.42
CA GLY A 420 15.71 32.47 9.34
C GLY A 420 14.28 32.04 9.67
N ARG A 421 13.40 32.99 10.00
CA ARG A 421 12.03 32.90 9.43
C ARG A 421 12.15 33.26 7.95
N HIS A 422 12.43 32.29 7.09
CA HIS A 422 12.25 32.50 5.65
C HIS A 422 10.76 32.71 5.38
N ARG A 423 10.40 33.98 5.18
CA ARG A 423 9.04 34.46 4.89
C ARG A 423 8.76 34.20 3.41
N PHE A 424 8.39 32.98 3.07
CA PHE A 424 8.17 32.59 1.67
C PHE A 424 6.85 33.12 1.09
N PHE A 425 5.89 33.56 1.93
CA PHE A 425 4.71 34.30 1.48
C PHE A 425 4.48 35.52 2.38
N GLY A 426 4.34 36.68 1.74
CA GLY A 426 4.10 37.97 2.40
C GLY A 426 2.75 38.00 3.13
N ARG A 427 2.73 38.79 4.22
CA ARG A 427 1.63 38.99 5.20
C ARG A 427 1.30 37.79 6.10
N ASN A 428 2.23 37.50 7.02
CA ASN A 428 1.85 36.82 8.27
C ASN A 428 1.20 37.84 9.20
N ARG A 429 -0.13 37.78 9.35
CA ARG A 429 -0.81 38.45 10.45
C ARG A 429 -0.27 37.91 11.78
N PRO A 430 0.02 38.74 12.80
CA PRO A 430 0.36 38.25 14.13
C PRO A 430 -0.75 37.33 14.67
N ARG A 431 -0.38 36.32 15.48
CA ARG A 431 -1.35 35.37 16.08
C ARG A 431 -2.51 36.07 16.79
N SER A 432 -2.24 37.22 17.40
CA SER A 432 -3.23 38.08 18.05
C SER A 432 -4.28 38.66 17.09
N GLU A 433 -3.94 38.93 15.82
CA GLU A 433 -4.91 39.38 14.81
C GLU A 433 -5.82 38.23 14.35
N VAL A 434 -5.27 37.02 14.24
CA VAL A 434 -6.05 35.82 13.91
C VAL A 434 -6.97 35.40 15.06
N GLU A 435 -6.52 35.62 16.30
CA GLU A 435 -7.30 35.40 17.52
C GLU A 435 -8.36 36.50 17.72
N ALA A 436 -8.09 37.76 17.34
CA ALA A 436 -9.08 38.84 17.34
C ALA A 436 -10.18 38.63 16.27
N ASP A 437 -9.84 38.06 15.11
CA ASP A 437 -10.83 37.65 14.11
C ASP A 437 -11.66 36.43 14.55
N ALA A 438 -11.22 35.67 15.56
CA ALA A 438 -11.92 34.47 16.07
C ALA A 438 -13.04 34.80 17.08
N ASP A 439 -13.33 36.08 17.29
CA ASP A 439 -14.47 36.57 18.05
C ASP A 439 -15.80 36.05 17.43
N PRO A 440 -16.66 35.34 18.18
CA PRO A 440 -17.97 34.89 17.70
C PRO A 440 -18.89 36.02 17.19
N ASP A 441 -18.59 37.29 17.51
CA ASP A 441 -19.36 38.47 17.08
C ASP A 441 -18.90 39.06 15.73
N ALA A 442 -17.96 38.42 15.02
CA ALA A 442 -17.42 38.92 13.76
C ALA A 442 -18.42 38.88 12.58
N HIS A 443 -18.41 39.93 11.76
CA HIS A 443 -19.32 40.19 10.63
C HIS A 443 -19.62 38.98 9.71
N PRO A 444 -20.86 38.85 9.18
CA PRO A 444 -21.33 37.69 8.41
C PRO A 444 -20.49 37.37 7.16
N ALA A 445 -19.84 38.37 6.55
CA ALA A 445 -18.95 38.18 5.39
C ALA A 445 -17.69 37.33 5.72
N GLY A 446 -17.15 37.45 6.94
CA GLY A 446 -15.99 36.68 7.38
C GLY A 446 -16.31 35.21 7.66
N ILE A 447 -17.57 34.87 7.96
CA ILE A 447 -18.01 33.48 8.19
C ILE A 447 -18.08 32.71 6.87
N LEU A 448 -18.63 33.33 5.82
CA LEU A 448 -18.73 32.70 4.50
C LEU A 448 -17.35 32.42 3.90
N GLN A 449 -16.43 33.39 3.96
CA GLN A 449 -15.07 33.22 3.45
C GLN A 449 -14.28 32.13 4.20
N ARG A 450 -14.49 32.00 5.51
CA ARG A 450 -13.93 30.90 6.31
C ARG A 450 -14.50 29.53 5.94
N ARG A 451 -15.81 29.45 5.68
CA ARG A 451 -16.47 28.21 5.21
C ARG A 451 -16.00 27.81 3.81
N LEU A 452 -15.81 28.77 2.91
CA LEU A 452 -15.27 28.53 1.56
C LEU A 452 -13.79 28.11 1.59
N ALA A 453 -12.97 28.72 2.45
CA ALA A 453 -11.58 28.32 2.65
C ALA A 453 -11.47 26.90 3.24
N ALA A 454 -12.35 26.54 4.19
CA ALA A 454 -12.44 25.18 4.70
C ALA A 454 -12.89 24.20 3.60
N GLY A 455 -13.95 24.52 2.86
CA GLY A 455 -14.48 23.68 1.78
C GLY A 455 -13.46 23.41 0.67
N SER A 456 -12.75 24.44 0.21
CA SER A 456 -11.66 24.29 -0.77
C SER A 456 -10.50 23.44 -0.25
N GLY A 457 -10.19 23.52 1.05
CA GLY A 457 -9.21 22.65 1.71
C GLY A 457 -9.63 21.17 1.69
N PHE A 458 -10.89 20.85 1.98
CA PHE A 458 -11.41 19.47 1.90
C PHE A 458 -11.35 18.92 0.48
N VAL A 459 -11.70 19.73 -0.53
CA VAL A 459 -11.63 19.32 -1.94
C VAL A 459 -10.18 19.09 -2.37
N ALA A 460 -9.26 19.99 -2.00
CA ALA A 460 -7.84 19.82 -2.30
C ALA A 460 -7.25 18.57 -1.64
N ALA A 461 -7.60 18.30 -0.39
CA ALA A 461 -7.18 17.08 0.31
C ALA A 461 -7.74 15.82 -0.36
N ALA A 462 -9.03 15.83 -0.74
CA ALA A 462 -9.64 14.70 -1.44
C ALA A 462 -8.95 14.44 -2.78
N ALA A 463 -8.68 15.48 -3.56
CA ALA A 463 -7.94 15.35 -4.81
C ALA A 463 -6.53 14.76 -4.59
N LEU A 464 -5.78 15.24 -3.58
CA LEU A 464 -4.46 14.71 -3.26
C LEU A 464 -4.51 13.23 -2.83
N VAL A 465 -5.51 12.86 -2.04
CA VAL A 465 -5.71 11.46 -1.60
C VAL A 465 -6.10 10.58 -2.78
N THR A 466 -7.04 10.99 -3.62
CA THR A 466 -7.43 10.24 -4.82
C THR A 466 -6.27 10.10 -5.82
N LEU A 467 -5.44 11.14 -5.98
CA LEU A 467 -4.26 11.12 -6.85
C LEU A 467 -3.08 10.31 -6.29
N SER A 468 -3.07 10.02 -4.98
CA SER A 468 -2.02 9.21 -4.37
C SER A 468 -2.08 7.74 -4.83
N SER A 469 -3.23 7.26 -5.30
CA SER A 469 -3.48 5.89 -5.71
C SER A 469 -3.75 5.77 -7.22
N PRO A 470 -3.15 4.81 -7.95
CA PRO A 470 -3.53 4.52 -9.32
C PRO A 470 -4.96 3.95 -9.36
N VAL A 471 -5.81 4.47 -10.26
CA VAL A 471 -7.14 3.90 -10.55
C VAL A 471 -7.07 3.24 -11.93
N GLY A 472 -6.97 1.90 -11.95
CA GLY A 472 -7.06 1.04 -13.14
C GLY A 472 -5.84 1.02 -14.08
N SER A 473 -5.62 -0.12 -14.75
CA SER A 473 -4.58 -0.39 -15.75
C SER A 473 -5.07 -0.32 -17.21
N SER A 474 -6.30 0.15 -17.46
CA SER A 474 -6.89 0.20 -18.80
C SER A 474 -6.54 1.51 -19.55
N PRO A 475 -6.28 1.47 -20.88
CA PRO A 475 -5.80 2.62 -21.66
C PRO A 475 -6.84 3.74 -21.91
N ALA A 476 -8.09 3.54 -21.50
CA ALA A 476 -9.10 4.57 -21.41
C ALA A 476 -9.40 4.81 -19.94
N GLY A 477 -8.94 5.94 -19.39
CA GLY A 477 -9.21 6.29 -17.99
C GLY A 477 -10.71 6.30 -17.73
N ASP A 478 -11.17 5.43 -16.86
CA ASP A 478 -12.59 5.31 -16.52
C ASP A 478 -12.96 6.47 -15.57
N VAL A 479 -13.33 7.62 -16.15
CA VAL A 479 -13.65 8.86 -15.43
C VAL A 479 -14.70 8.62 -14.33
N GLY A 480 -15.63 7.67 -14.55
CA GLY A 480 -16.64 7.26 -13.56
C GLY A 480 -16.04 6.72 -12.27
N THR A 481 -14.97 5.91 -12.36
CA THR A 481 -14.28 5.36 -11.19
C THR A 481 -13.53 6.44 -10.41
N TYR A 482 -12.88 7.39 -11.09
CA TYR A 482 -12.23 8.53 -10.43
C TYR A 482 -13.22 9.42 -9.66
N VAL A 483 -14.37 9.72 -10.27
CA VAL A 483 -15.41 10.53 -9.63
C VAL A 483 -16.01 9.82 -8.43
N ARG A 484 -16.30 8.51 -8.54
CA ARG A 484 -16.84 7.71 -7.44
C ARG A 484 -15.89 7.65 -6.24
N VAL A 485 -14.60 7.36 -6.48
CA VAL A 485 -13.56 7.36 -5.44
C VAL A 485 -13.40 8.75 -4.83
N LEU A 486 -13.42 9.82 -5.64
CA LEU A 486 -13.33 11.20 -5.15
C LEU A 486 -14.49 11.53 -4.18
N ILE A 487 -15.72 11.14 -4.52
CA ILE A 487 -16.89 11.34 -3.65
C ILE A 487 -16.75 10.52 -2.36
N ALA A 488 -16.33 9.26 -2.46
CA ALA A 488 -16.08 8.40 -1.30
C ALA A 488 -15.04 9.01 -0.36
N VAL A 489 -13.92 9.50 -0.90
CA VAL A 489 -12.85 10.16 -0.13
C VAL A 489 -13.31 11.47 0.51
N LEU A 490 -14.12 12.28 -0.19
CA LEU A 490 -14.70 13.52 0.38
C LEU A 490 -15.56 13.22 1.62
N ILE A 491 -16.42 12.20 1.53
CA ILE A 491 -17.28 11.77 2.63
C ILE A 491 -16.43 11.18 3.77
N ALA A 492 -15.44 10.35 3.44
CA ALA A 492 -14.52 9.79 4.42
C ALA A 492 -13.76 10.89 5.19
N LEU A 493 -13.23 11.91 4.50
CA LEU A 493 -12.59 13.06 5.13
C LEU A 493 -13.55 13.81 6.07
N ALA A 494 -14.81 14.01 5.66
CA ALA A 494 -15.81 14.63 6.52
C ALA A 494 -16.06 13.82 7.79
N ILE A 495 -16.21 12.49 7.68
CA ILE A 495 -16.42 11.56 8.80
C ILE A 495 -15.20 11.56 9.74
N VAL A 496 -13.99 11.45 9.22
CA VAL A 496 -12.73 11.42 9.99
C VAL A 496 -12.55 12.72 10.78
N ASN A 497 -12.81 13.88 10.17
CA ASN A 497 -12.72 15.17 10.87
C ASN A 497 -13.87 15.37 11.86
N ALA A 498 -15.09 14.90 11.55
CA ALA A 498 -16.21 14.93 12.48
C ALA A 498 -15.93 14.08 13.72
N ALA A 499 -15.42 12.85 13.55
CA ALA A 499 -14.98 11.99 14.65
C ALA A 499 -13.89 12.65 15.49
N TRP A 500 -12.86 13.23 14.84
CA TRP A 500 -11.78 13.95 15.51
C TRP A 500 -12.26 15.10 16.42
N ILE A 501 -13.39 15.71 16.10
CA ILE A 501 -14.01 16.79 16.88
C ILE A 501 -14.98 16.23 17.93
N ALA A 502 -15.79 15.22 17.58
CA ALA A 502 -16.84 14.68 18.44
C ALA A 502 -16.28 13.88 19.62
N ILE A 503 -15.27 13.04 19.38
CA ILE A 503 -14.61 12.21 20.40
C ILE A 503 -14.11 13.03 21.59
N PRO A 504 -13.32 14.11 21.42
CA PRO A 504 -12.85 14.91 22.55
C PRO A 504 -13.96 15.72 23.22
N ARG A 505 -15.05 16.08 22.51
CA ARG A 505 -16.20 16.76 23.13
C ARG A 505 -16.98 15.80 24.04
N PHE A 506 -17.20 14.57 23.58
CA PHE A 506 -17.81 13.53 24.40
C PHE A 506 -16.91 13.17 25.59
N ALA A 507 -15.62 12.98 25.32
CA ALA A 507 -14.63 12.70 26.36
C ALA A 507 -14.45 13.88 27.32
N SER A 508 -14.59 15.14 26.89
CA SER A 508 -14.45 16.30 27.78
C SER A 508 -15.62 16.44 28.74
N VAL A 509 -16.85 16.12 28.31
CA VAL A 509 -18.04 16.04 29.17
C VAL A 509 -17.85 15.00 30.28
N HIS A 510 -17.17 13.88 29.99
CA HIS A 510 -16.99 12.79 30.96
C HIS A 510 -15.67 12.80 31.74
N LEU A 511 -14.61 13.45 31.25
CA LEU A 511 -13.27 13.33 31.82
C LEU A 511 -12.68 14.62 32.40
N THR A 512 -13.06 15.81 31.91
CA THR A 512 -12.26 17.03 32.18
C THR A 512 -13.01 18.37 32.28
N GLY A 513 -14.30 18.46 31.90
CA GLY A 513 -15.06 19.72 31.95
C GLY A 513 -14.53 20.82 31.01
N ALA A 514 -13.71 20.47 30.01
CA ALA A 514 -13.03 21.41 29.13
C ALA A 514 -13.85 21.74 27.86
N HIS A 515 -13.76 23.00 27.40
CA HIS A 515 -14.34 23.43 26.13
C HIS A 515 -13.30 23.29 25.00
N ALA A 516 -13.69 22.65 23.90
CA ALA A 516 -12.84 22.47 22.72
C ALA A 516 -13.14 23.55 21.68
N VAL A 517 -12.11 24.31 21.30
CA VAL A 517 -12.19 25.26 20.17
C VAL A 517 -11.81 24.53 18.89
N ILE A 518 -12.66 24.66 17.87
CA ILE A 518 -12.45 24.09 16.54
C ILE A 518 -11.80 25.15 15.66
N ALA A 519 -10.64 24.84 15.08
CA ALA A 519 -9.99 25.72 14.10
C ALA A 519 -9.52 24.92 12.88
N PHE A 520 -9.73 25.46 11.68
CA PHE A 520 -9.16 24.92 10.45
C PHE A 520 -7.63 25.07 10.49
N GLN A 521 -6.89 23.99 10.19
CA GLN A 521 -5.42 23.99 10.24
C GLN A 521 -4.85 23.80 8.83
N PRO A 522 -4.61 24.90 8.07
CA PRO A 522 -4.12 24.80 6.70
C PRO A 522 -2.75 24.11 6.60
N ARG A 523 -1.94 24.13 7.67
CA ARG A 523 -0.68 23.38 7.74
C ARG A 523 -0.87 21.88 7.51
N ASN A 524 -2.02 21.33 7.89
CA ASN A 524 -2.27 19.91 7.77
C ASN A 524 -2.44 19.47 6.31
N LEU A 525 -2.83 20.38 5.40
CA LEU A 525 -2.83 20.10 3.95
C LEU A 525 -1.42 19.78 3.44
N LEU A 526 -0.37 20.37 4.02
CA LEU A 526 1.00 20.04 3.68
C LEU A 526 1.34 18.60 4.11
N VAL A 527 0.83 18.16 5.26
CA VAL A 527 1.00 16.77 5.74
C VAL A 527 0.25 15.81 4.82
N VAL A 528 -0.96 16.15 4.38
CA VAL A 528 -1.72 15.38 3.37
C VAL A 528 -0.90 15.26 2.08
N ALA A 529 -0.37 16.37 1.56
CA ALA A 529 0.41 16.39 0.33
C ALA A 529 1.70 15.56 0.46
N VAL A 530 2.44 15.69 1.56
CA VAL A 530 3.66 14.91 1.81
C VAL A 530 3.34 13.42 1.94
N ALA A 531 2.28 13.05 2.67
CA ALA A 531 1.88 11.65 2.80
C ALA A 531 1.45 11.04 1.45
N ALA A 532 0.69 11.79 0.64
CA ALA A 532 0.28 11.38 -0.70
C ALA A 532 1.49 11.21 -1.64
N VAL A 533 2.42 12.17 -1.66
CA VAL A 533 3.63 12.12 -2.50
C VAL A 533 4.57 11.00 -2.04
N ALA A 534 4.78 10.84 -0.72
CA ALA A 534 5.61 9.76 -0.19
C ALA A 534 5.02 8.39 -0.57
N SER A 535 3.70 8.21 -0.41
CA SER A 535 3.03 6.97 -0.82
C SER A 535 3.22 6.67 -2.30
N ARG A 536 3.24 7.70 -3.15
CA ARG A 536 3.48 7.55 -4.59
C ARG A 536 4.93 7.22 -4.94
N ILE A 537 5.89 7.90 -4.30
CA ILE A 537 7.33 7.71 -4.54
C ILE A 537 7.77 6.30 -4.12
N PHE A 538 7.24 5.82 -2.99
CA PHE A 538 7.60 4.53 -2.43
C PHE A 538 6.65 3.39 -2.84
N ASP A 539 5.70 3.68 -3.75
CA ASP A 539 4.66 2.74 -4.23
C ASP A 539 4.01 1.97 -3.06
N LEU A 540 3.61 2.70 -2.02
CA LEU A 540 2.95 2.10 -0.86
C LEU A 540 1.56 1.63 -1.27
N GLN A 541 1.32 0.32 -1.15
CA GLN A 541 0.04 -0.30 -1.45
C GLN A 541 -0.44 -1.10 -0.23
N PRO A 542 -1.53 -0.68 0.45
CA PRO A 542 -2.28 0.59 0.28
C PRO A 542 -1.45 1.86 0.60
N ALA A 543 -1.92 3.03 0.12
CA ALA A 543 -1.26 4.31 0.39
C ALA A 543 -1.36 4.72 1.87
N LEU A 544 -0.30 5.34 2.41
CA LEU A 544 -0.34 5.97 3.73
C LEU A 544 -1.05 7.32 3.63
N LEU A 545 -2.24 7.42 4.19
CA LEU A 545 -3.08 8.62 4.08
C LEU A 545 -3.13 9.44 5.38
N PHE A 546 -3.23 10.76 5.22
CA PHE A 546 -3.50 11.69 6.31
C PHE A 546 -4.74 12.52 5.96
N GLY A 547 -5.66 12.67 6.90
CA GLY A 547 -6.98 13.26 6.63
C GLY A 547 -7.44 14.35 7.59
N LEU A 548 -6.64 14.72 8.60
CA LEU A 548 -7.06 15.69 9.62
C LEU A 548 -6.81 17.13 9.18
N LEU A 549 -7.84 17.81 8.69
CA LEU A 549 -7.77 19.21 8.25
C LEU A 549 -8.20 20.19 9.34
N VAL A 550 -8.86 19.69 10.38
CA VAL A 550 -9.37 20.46 11.50
C VAL A 550 -8.58 20.16 12.77
N GLY A 551 -8.14 21.20 13.46
CA GLY A 551 -7.57 21.10 14.79
C GLY A 551 -8.63 21.30 15.86
N ALA A 552 -8.62 20.45 16.89
CA ALA A 552 -9.34 20.68 18.12
C ALA A 552 -8.34 21.00 19.22
N VAL A 553 -8.36 22.23 19.74
CA VAL A 553 -7.56 22.61 20.90
C VAL A 553 -8.48 22.62 22.11
N ALA A 554 -8.26 21.71 23.05
CA ALA A 554 -8.95 21.73 24.33
C ALA A 554 -8.39 22.88 25.19
N MET A 555 -9.24 23.86 25.49
CA MET A 555 -8.95 24.89 26.48
C MET A 555 -9.45 24.35 27.83
N PRO A 556 -8.55 24.07 28.78
CA PRO A 556 -8.98 23.63 30.11
C PRO A 556 -9.87 24.72 30.72
N GLY A 557 -11.08 24.37 31.18
CA GLY A 557 -11.99 25.29 31.88
C GLY A 557 -11.54 25.63 33.29
N VAL A 558 -10.22 25.67 33.54
CA VAL A 558 -9.67 25.90 34.87
C VAL A 558 -9.43 27.39 35.04
N THR A 559 -10.42 28.06 35.62
CA THR A 559 -10.30 29.42 36.11
C THR A 559 -9.32 29.45 37.29
N GLY A 560 -8.13 30.03 37.07
CA GLY A 560 -7.17 30.34 38.13
C GLY A 560 -6.15 29.23 38.45
N GLY A 561 -4.86 29.61 38.45
CA GLY A 561 -3.78 29.04 39.28
C GLY A 561 -3.45 27.54 39.22
N ALA A 562 -4.14 26.72 38.43
CA ALA A 562 -3.89 25.28 38.46
C ALA A 562 -2.46 24.93 38.02
N ALA A 563 -1.82 24.06 38.80
CA ALA A 563 -0.47 23.61 38.56
C ALA A 563 -0.32 23.09 37.12
N GLU A 564 0.76 23.49 36.45
CA GLU A 564 1.10 23.10 35.07
C GLU A 564 1.12 21.57 34.86
N SER A 565 1.28 20.78 35.93
CA SER A 565 1.16 19.32 35.94
C SER A 565 -0.28 18.83 35.68
N VAL A 566 -1.29 19.47 36.27
CA VAL A 566 -2.71 19.11 36.12
C VAL A 566 -3.17 19.39 34.69
N ARG A 567 -2.79 20.56 34.15
CA ARG A 567 -3.07 20.95 32.76
C ARG A 567 -2.45 19.98 31.76
N ARG A 568 -1.17 19.60 31.96
CA ARG A 568 -0.49 18.60 31.13
C ARG A 568 -1.16 17.23 31.18
N SER A 569 -1.62 16.80 32.36
CA SER A 569 -2.35 15.54 32.51
C SER A 569 -3.68 15.55 31.78
N ALA A 570 -4.48 16.61 31.92
CA ALA A 570 -5.77 16.74 31.24
C ALA A 570 -5.61 16.77 29.71
N GLN A 571 -4.64 17.53 29.21
CA GLN A 571 -4.32 17.60 27.78
C GLN A 571 -3.83 16.26 27.23
N GLY A 572 -2.98 15.54 27.98
CA GLY A 572 -2.49 14.22 27.60
C GLY A 572 -3.60 13.17 27.53
N ARG A 573 -4.52 13.15 28.49
CA ARG A 573 -5.69 12.23 28.49
C ARG A 573 -6.62 12.50 27.31
N LEU A 574 -6.93 13.77 27.05
CA LEU A 574 -7.76 14.16 25.91
C LEU A 574 -7.10 13.80 24.57
N ALA A 575 -5.80 14.06 24.42
CA ALA A 575 -5.05 13.69 23.22
C ALA A 575 -5.00 12.17 23.01
N ALA A 576 -4.84 11.39 24.09
CA ALA A 576 -4.87 9.93 24.02
C ALA A 576 -6.26 9.43 23.60
N ALA A 577 -7.33 9.98 24.17
CA ALA A 577 -8.70 9.64 23.81
C ALA A 577 -9.03 10.00 22.35
N GLN A 578 -8.57 11.17 21.86
CA GLN A 578 -8.72 11.58 20.46
C GLN A 578 -8.10 10.58 19.50
N VAL A 579 -6.84 10.22 19.73
CA VAL A 579 -6.12 9.28 18.88
C VAL A 579 -6.71 7.88 18.97
N ALA A 580 -7.00 7.39 20.18
CA ALA A 580 -7.57 6.06 20.39
C ALA A 580 -8.96 5.94 19.76
N GLY A 581 -9.82 6.95 19.92
CA GLY A 581 -11.14 6.97 19.30
C GLY A 581 -11.04 7.06 17.77
N LEU A 582 -10.11 7.85 17.23
CA LEU A 582 -9.90 7.92 15.78
C LEU A 582 -9.42 6.58 15.21
N ALA A 583 -8.45 5.94 15.88
CA ALA A 583 -8.00 4.60 15.52
C ALA A 583 -9.15 3.58 15.62
N GLY A 584 -10.00 3.69 16.64
CA GLY A 584 -11.20 2.87 16.80
C GLY A 584 -12.19 3.02 15.63
N VAL A 585 -12.44 4.24 15.15
CA VAL A 585 -13.27 4.48 13.94
C VAL A 585 -12.67 3.76 12.73
N GLY A 586 -11.34 3.84 12.55
CA GLY A 586 -10.65 3.14 11.48
C GLY A 586 -10.74 1.62 11.59
N VAL A 587 -10.54 1.06 12.78
CA VAL A 587 -10.68 -0.39 13.04
C VAL A 587 -12.11 -0.85 12.81
N LEU A 588 -13.11 -0.10 13.24
CA LEU A 588 -14.52 -0.45 13.02
C LEU A 588 -14.89 -0.43 11.54
N ALA A 589 -14.41 0.57 10.78
CA ALA A 589 -14.59 0.62 9.34
C ALA A 589 -13.87 -0.55 8.65
N TRP A 590 -12.68 -0.92 9.13
CA TRP A 590 -11.94 -2.07 8.64
C TRP A 590 -12.69 -3.38 8.91
N LEU A 591 -13.21 -3.55 10.12
CA LEU A 591 -14.02 -4.70 10.51
C LEU A 591 -15.28 -4.83 9.65
N ALA A 592 -15.95 -3.70 9.39
CA ALA A 592 -17.12 -3.66 8.52
C ALA A 592 -16.79 -4.04 7.08
N LEU A 593 -15.57 -3.75 6.59
CA LEU A 593 -15.12 -4.14 5.26
C LEU A 593 -15.14 -5.66 5.06
N GLY A 594 -14.83 -6.44 6.10
CA GLY A 594 -14.90 -7.90 6.05
C GLY A 594 -16.33 -8.47 5.99
N LEU A 595 -17.35 -7.64 6.24
CA LEU A 595 -18.76 -8.02 6.15
C LEU A 595 -19.37 -7.64 4.79
N ILE A 596 -18.67 -6.83 3.99
CA ILE A 596 -19.14 -6.37 2.68
C ILE A 596 -18.73 -7.42 1.63
N PRO A 597 -19.70 -8.00 0.87
CA PRO A 597 -19.39 -8.90 -0.24
C PRO A 597 -18.56 -8.21 -1.34
N ASP A 598 -17.86 -8.99 -2.15
CA ASP A 598 -17.12 -8.46 -3.30
C ASP A 598 -18.02 -7.57 -4.19
N PRO A 599 -17.55 -6.39 -4.62
CA PRO A 599 -18.40 -5.42 -5.29
C PRO A 599 -18.85 -5.93 -6.66
N SER A 600 -20.16 -6.13 -6.83
CA SER A 600 -20.78 -6.55 -8.08
C SER A 600 -21.39 -5.41 -8.89
N ASP A 601 -21.53 -4.22 -8.29
CA ASP A 601 -22.24 -3.07 -8.86
C ASP A 601 -21.65 -1.73 -8.36
N PRO A 602 -21.99 -0.58 -8.97
CA PRO A 602 -21.41 0.72 -8.59
C PRO A 602 -21.68 1.15 -7.15
N LEU A 603 -22.82 0.75 -6.57
CA LEU A 603 -23.17 1.10 -5.19
C LEU A 603 -22.37 0.26 -4.20
N SER A 604 -22.25 -1.05 -4.42
CA SER A 604 -21.37 -1.90 -3.59
C SER A 604 -19.89 -1.52 -3.72
N ALA A 605 -19.44 -1.14 -4.93
CA ALA A 605 -18.10 -0.58 -5.15
C ALA A 605 -17.90 0.72 -4.37
N PHE A 606 -18.86 1.64 -4.42
CA PHE A 606 -18.81 2.90 -3.68
C PHE A 606 -18.78 2.68 -2.16
N VAL A 607 -19.59 1.77 -1.62
CA VAL A 607 -19.64 1.46 -0.18
C VAL A 607 -18.31 0.86 0.28
N THR A 608 -17.74 -0.05 -0.51
CA THR A 608 -16.42 -0.66 -0.25
C THR A 608 -15.32 0.41 -0.29
N GLU A 609 -15.32 1.30 -1.29
CA GLU A 609 -14.38 2.41 -1.40
C GLU A 609 -14.49 3.40 -0.24
N LEU A 610 -15.72 3.72 0.19
CA LEU A 610 -15.97 4.59 1.33
C LEU A 610 -15.43 3.98 2.63
N ALA A 611 -15.72 2.70 2.89
CA ALA A 611 -15.24 1.98 4.06
C ALA A 611 -13.70 1.85 4.06
N GLY A 612 -13.10 1.51 2.92
CA GLY A 612 -11.65 1.50 2.74
C GLY A 612 -11.00 2.87 2.94
N ALA A 613 -11.62 3.93 2.41
CA ALA A 613 -11.14 5.31 2.60
C ALA A 613 -11.21 5.76 4.06
N ILE A 614 -12.30 5.47 4.79
CA ILE A 614 -12.41 5.76 6.23
C ILE A 614 -11.33 5.01 7.00
N THR A 615 -11.12 3.73 6.69
CA THR A 615 -10.11 2.88 7.33
C THR A 615 -8.70 3.49 7.21
N LEU A 616 -8.26 3.75 5.98
CA LEU A 616 -6.92 4.27 5.69
C LEU A 616 -6.72 5.70 6.23
N LEU A 617 -7.71 6.58 6.04
CA LEU A 617 -7.63 7.96 6.53
C LEU A 617 -7.62 8.03 8.05
N ALA A 618 -8.44 7.23 8.75
CA ALA A 618 -8.51 7.25 10.21
C ALA A 618 -7.24 6.66 10.84
N LEU A 619 -6.79 5.48 10.39
CA LEU A 619 -5.61 4.81 10.94
C LEU A 619 -4.31 5.55 10.58
N GLY A 620 -4.17 6.01 9.33
CA GLY A 620 -3.01 6.81 8.92
C GLY A 620 -2.95 8.15 9.64
N SER A 621 -4.10 8.81 9.86
CA SER A 621 -4.19 10.03 10.67
C SER A 621 -3.85 9.81 12.13
N ALA A 622 -4.32 8.71 12.74
CA ALA A 622 -3.99 8.35 14.11
C ALA A 622 -2.49 8.08 14.25
N GLY A 623 -1.90 7.33 13.32
CA GLY A 623 -0.48 7.01 13.28
C GLY A 623 0.43 8.23 13.15
N ILE A 624 0.12 9.15 12.24
CA ILE A 624 0.88 10.41 12.09
C ILE A 624 0.67 11.31 13.31
N SER A 625 -0.54 11.38 13.86
CA SER A 625 -0.85 12.19 15.05
C SER A 625 -0.13 11.72 16.30
N LEU A 626 0.30 10.45 16.36
CA LEU A 626 1.10 9.89 17.45
C LEU A 626 2.57 10.28 17.42
N LEU A 627 3.08 10.82 16.31
CA LEU A 627 4.46 11.30 16.27
C LEU A 627 4.66 12.38 17.35
N PRO A 628 5.66 12.25 18.24
CA PRO A 628 5.81 13.10 19.40
C PRO A 628 6.49 14.45 19.07
N VAL A 629 6.12 15.07 17.95
CA VAL A 629 6.78 16.27 17.40
C VAL A 629 5.80 17.43 17.21
N GLY A 630 6.33 18.66 17.24
CA GLY A 630 5.56 19.87 16.95
C GLY A 630 4.35 20.07 17.86
N ALA A 631 3.17 20.18 17.25
CA ALA A 631 1.88 20.38 17.89
C ALA A 631 0.93 19.17 17.73
N LEU A 632 1.48 17.99 17.42
CA LEU A 632 0.70 16.76 17.26
C LEU A 632 0.25 16.21 18.62
N ALA A 633 -0.84 15.45 18.62
CA ALA A 633 -1.43 14.85 19.82
C ALA A 633 -0.44 13.96 20.58
N GLY A 634 0.39 13.21 19.86
CA GLY A 634 1.41 12.32 20.41
C GLY A 634 2.39 13.01 21.34
N ARG A 635 2.71 14.30 21.11
CA ARG A 635 3.54 15.07 22.03
C ARG A 635 2.88 15.25 23.40
N ALA A 636 1.58 15.56 23.42
CA ALA A 636 0.83 15.74 24.67
C ALA A 636 0.75 14.41 25.44
N VAL A 637 0.49 13.30 24.73
CA VAL A 637 0.47 11.96 25.33
C VAL A 637 1.86 11.59 25.88
N PHE A 638 2.93 11.80 25.11
CA PHE A 638 4.31 11.50 25.52
C PHE A 638 4.75 12.28 26.77
N LEU A 639 4.37 13.56 26.86
CA LEU A 639 4.68 14.41 28.02
C LEU A 639 3.85 14.07 29.25
N TRP A 640 2.64 13.55 29.06
CA TRP A 640 1.80 13.07 30.17
C TRP A 640 2.25 11.70 30.68
N SER A 641 2.42 10.71 29.80
CA SER A 641 2.87 9.37 30.15
C SER A 641 3.55 8.67 28.97
N ARG A 642 4.86 8.43 29.09
CA ARG A 642 5.64 7.70 28.08
C ARG A 642 5.12 6.28 27.87
N ARG A 643 4.67 5.61 28.95
CA ARG A 643 4.13 4.24 28.87
C ARG A 643 2.84 4.20 28.07
N VAL A 644 1.94 5.16 28.30
CA VAL A 644 0.69 5.27 27.53
C VAL A 644 0.98 5.59 26.07
N TRP A 645 1.94 6.49 25.81
CA TRP A 645 2.35 6.79 24.44
C TRP A 645 2.91 5.56 23.72
N VAL A 646 3.80 4.79 24.36
CA VAL A 646 4.36 3.55 23.78
C VAL A 646 3.25 2.54 23.52
N ALA A 647 2.38 2.27 24.50
CA ALA A 647 1.30 1.30 24.36
C ALA A 647 0.33 1.69 23.24
N LEU A 648 -0.10 2.95 23.21
CA LEU A 648 -1.01 3.47 22.18
C LEU A 648 -0.36 3.46 20.79
N SER A 649 0.93 3.83 20.70
CA SER A 649 1.63 3.84 19.41
C SER A 649 1.90 2.44 18.89
N LEU A 650 2.27 1.50 19.78
CA LEU A 650 2.44 0.10 19.41
C LEU A 650 1.12 -0.49 18.90
N ALA A 651 -0.01 -0.23 19.59
CA ALA A 651 -1.32 -0.69 19.16
C ALA A 651 -1.71 -0.13 17.77
N VAL A 652 -1.65 1.19 17.59
CA VAL A 652 -2.05 1.84 16.33
C VAL A 652 -1.12 1.45 15.18
N TYR A 653 0.20 1.43 15.38
CA TYR A 653 1.14 1.03 14.33
C TYR A 653 1.05 -0.46 14.01
N THR A 654 0.76 -1.33 14.98
CA THR A 654 0.54 -2.76 14.69
C THR A 654 -0.65 -2.93 13.76
N VAL A 655 -1.78 -2.26 14.04
CA VAL A 655 -2.95 -2.28 13.15
C VAL A 655 -2.62 -1.66 11.79
N LEU A 656 -1.92 -0.53 11.77
CA LEU A 656 -1.52 0.12 10.52
C LEU A 656 -0.62 -0.78 9.66
N PHE A 657 0.36 -1.47 10.25
CA PHE A 657 1.20 -2.42 9.52
C PHE A 657 0.45 -3.68 9.12
N ALA A 658 -0.50 -4.16 9.93
CA ALA A 658 -1.37 -5.26 9.54
C ALA A 658 -2.28 -4.89 8.35
N LEU A 659 -2.74 -3.64 8.27
CA LEU A 659 -3.51 -3.11 7.15
C LEU A 659 -2.65 -2.87 5.90
N LEU A 660 -1.41 -2.42 6.07
CA LEU A 660 -0.53 -2.03 4.97
C LEU A 660 0.19 -3.21 4.30
N LEU A 661 0.00 -4.47 4.74
CA LEU A 661 0.87 -5.58 4.36
C LEU A 661 0.11 -6.92 4.25
N PRO A 662 0.36 -7.67 3.17
CA PRO A 662 1.29 -8.79 3.26
C PRO A 662 2.70 -8.33 2.91
N VAL A 663 3.64 -8.54 3.83
CA VAL A 663 5.05 -8.10 3.80
C VAL A 663 5.79 -8.44 2.50
N GLN A 664 5.27 -9.36 1.69
CA GLN A 664 5.80 -9.77 0.39
C GLN A 664 6.08 -8.58 -0.56
N ALA A 665 5.22 -7.55 -0.61
CA ALA A 665 5.38 -6.44 -1.56
C ALA A 665 6.65 -5.58 -1.30
N LEU A 666 7.03 -5.37 -0.03
CA LEU A 666 8.28 -4.68 0.32
C LEU A 666 9.52 -5.48 -0.10
N TRP A 667 9.46 -6.81 -0.11
CA TRP A 667 10.58 -7.64 -0.56
C TRP A 667 10.57 -7.88 -2.08
N ASN A 668 9.40 -7.80 -2.72
CA ASN A 668 9.21 -7.94 -4.17
C ASN A 668 9.48 -6.63 -4.94
N ALA A 669 9.44 -5.46 -4.28
CA ALA A 669 9.60 -4.13 -4.91
C ALA A 669 11.06 -3.76 -5.30
N GLY A 670 12.02 -4.69 -5.22
CA GLY A 670 13.39 -4.47 -5.66
C GLY A 670 14.10 -3.31 -4.94
N THR A 671 14.65 -2.35 -5.69
CA THR A 671 15.49 -1.27 -5.15
C THR A 671 14.76 -0.23 -4.30
N ALA A 672 13.44 -0.04 -4.49
CA ALA A 672 12.69 1.03 -3.80
C ALA A 672 12.54 0.77 -2.30
N SER A 673 12.32 -0.48 -1.90
CA SER A 673 12.21 -0.86 -0.49
C SER A 673 13.56 -0.80 0.24
N VAL A 674 14.65 -1.18 -0.44
CA VAL A 674 16.01 -1.00 0.08
C VAL A 674 16.31 0.48 0.32
N VAL A 675 15.97 1.36 -0.63
CA VAL A 675 16.13 2.81 -0.48
C VAL A 675 15.32 3.34 0.70
N LEU A 676 14.07 2.86 0.90
CA LEU A 676 13.25 3.24 2.04
C LEU A 676 13.90 2.81 3.36
N VAL A 677 14.31 1.54 3.49
CA VAL A 677 14.93 1.02 4.71
C VAL A 677 16.24 1.75 5.02
N VAL A 678 17.10 1.94 4.01
CA VAL A 678 18.34 2.72 4.15
C VAL A 678 18.02 4.16 4.56
N GLY A 679 17.03 4.79 3.93
CA GLY A 679 16.59 6.15 4.28
C GLY A 679 16.14 6.27 5.73
N VAL A 680 15.37 5.30 6.23
CA VAL A 680 14.93 5.24 7.64
C VAL A 680 16.13 5.09 8.60
N ILE A 681 17.08 4.21 8.27
CA ILE A 681 18.30 4.00 9.08
C ILE A 681 19.17 5.27 9.08
N VAL A 682 19.39 5.89 7.92
CA VAL A 682 20.17 7.13 7.78
C VAL A 682 19.50 8.27 8.55
N PHE A 683 18.18 8.41 8.45
CA PHE A 683 17.42 9.39 9.22
C PHE A 683 17.58 9.18 10.74
N ALA A 684 17.49 7.94 11.20
CA ALA A 684 17.67 7.60 12.61
C ALA A 684 19.09 7.94 13.08
N ALA A 685 20.10 7.50 12.34
CA ALA A 685 21.50 7.74 12.64
C ALA A 685 21.83 9.23 12.67
N PHE A 686 21.37 9.99 11.67
CA PHE A 686 21.56 11.45 11.60
C PHE A 686 20.90 12.17 12.78
N SER A 687 19.66 11.82 13.10
CA SER A 687 18.91 12.43 14.21
C SER A 687 19.60 12.17 15.57
N VAL A 688 20.12 10.96 15.78
CA VAL A 688 20.85 10.61 17.00
C VAL A 688 22.21 11.29 17.04
N ALA A 689 22.97 11.30 15.93
CA ALA A 689 24.26 11.96 15.84
C ALA A 689 24.16 13.47 16.10
N PHE A 690 23.18 14.13 15.49
CA PHE A 690 22.92 15.54 15.70
C PHE A 690 22.53 15.84 17.16
N TRP A 691 21.71 14.97 17.77
CA TRP A 691 21.38 15.08 19.18
C TRP A 691 22.57 14.89 20.11
N LEU A 692 23.44 13.90 19.84
CA LEU A 692 24.65 13.66 20.62
C LEU A 692 25.64 14.83 20.49
N TRP A 693 25.77 15.38 19.29
CA TRP A 693 26.63 16.53 19.01
C TRP A 693 26.24 17.75 19.85
N GLU A 694 24.99 18.19 19.73
CA GLU A 694 24.44 19.34 20.48
C GLU A 694 24.46 19.10 21.99
N ARG A 695 24.27 17.85 22.44
CA ARG A 695 24.22 17.54 23.87
C ARG A 695 25.60 17.47 24.53
N PHE A 696 26.63 16.99 23.82
CA PHE A 696 27.92 16.63 24.41
C PHE A 696 29.12 17.34 23.78
N VAL A 697 29.11 17.60 22.47
CA VAL A 697 30.26 18.15 21.75
C VAL A 697 30.24 19.68 21.75
N GLU A 698 29.08 20.29 21.50
CA GLU A 698 28.98 21.75 21.44
C GLU A 698 29.26 22.45 22.78
N PRO A 699 28.75 21.97 23.93
CA PRO A 699 29.13 22.53 25.22
C PRO A 699 30.63 22.43 25.52
N ALA A 700 31.29 21.35 25.07
CA ALA A 700 32.73 21.13 25.27
C ALA A 700 33.61 22.00 24.36
N ARG A 701 33.05 22.62 23.30
CA ARG A 701 33.77 23.61 22.47
C ARG A 701 33.65 25.03 23.00
N GLN A 702 32.63 25.29 23.83
CA GLN A 702 32.36 26.60 24.41
C GLN A 702 32.99 26.77 25.81
N SER A 703 33.42 25.67 26.43
CA SER A 703 34.29 25.63 27.62
C SER A 703 35.76 25.66 27.24
#